data_AF-A0A8C7BTD3-F1
#
_entry.id   AF-A0A8C7BTD3-F1
#
_cell.length_a   1.000
_cell.length_b   1.000
_cell.length_c   1.000
_cell.angle_alpha   90.00
_cell.angle_beta   90.00
_cell.angle_gamma   90.00
#
_symmetry.space_group_name_H-M   'P 1'
#
loop_
_entity.id
_entity.type
_entity.pdbx_description
1 polymer ?
#
loop_
_entity_poly.entity_id
_entity_poly.type
_entity_poly.pdbx_seq_one_letter_code
_entity_poly.pdbx_strand_id
1 'polypeptide(L)'
;MWKRSEQMKIQSGKCNMAAAMETEQLGVEIFETADCEENIESQDQPKLEPFYVERYSWSQLKKLLADTRKYHGYMMAKAPHDFMFVKRNDPDGPHSDRIYYLAMSGENRENTLFYSEIPKTINRAAVLMLSWKPLLDLFQATLDYGMYSREEELLRERKRIGTVGIASYDYHQESGTFLFQAGSGIYHVKDGGPQGFTQQPLRPNLVETSCPNIRMDPKLCPADPDWIAFIHSNDIWISNIVTREERRLTYVHNELANMEEDPRSAGVATFVLQEEFDRYSGYWWCPEAETTPSGSKILRILYEENDESEVEIIHVTSPMLETRRADSFRYPKTGTANPKVTFKMSEIIIDAEGRIIDVIDKELIQPFEILFEGVEYIARAGWTPEGKYAWSILLDRSQTRLQIVLISPELFIPVEDDAMERQRLIESVPDSVTPLIIYEETTDIWINIHDIFHVFPQSHEDEIEFIFASECKTGFRHLYKITSILKESKYKRSSGGLPAPSDFKCPVKEEIAITSGEWEVLGRHGSNIQVDEVRKLVYFEGTKDSPLEHHLYVVSYVNPGEVTRLTDRGYSHSCCISQHCDFFISKYSNQKNPHCVSLYKLSSPEDDPTCKTKEFWATILDSAGPLPDYTPPEIFSFESTTGFTLYGMLYKPHDLQPGKKYPTVLFIYGGPQVQLVNNRFKGVKYFRLNTLASLGYVVVVIDNRGSCHRGLKFEGAFKYKMGQIEIDDQVEGLQYLASQYDFIDLDRVGIHGWSYGGYLSLMALMQRSDIFRVAIAGAPVTLWIFYDTGYTERYMGHPDQNEQGYYLGSVAMQAEKFPSEPNRLLLLHGFLDENVHFAHTSILLSFLVRAGKPYDLQIYPQERHSIRVPESGEHYELHLLHYLQENLGSRIAALKVI
;
A
#
# COMPACT_ATOMS: atom_id res chain seq x y z
N MET A 1 -32.58 48.82 -23.27
CA MET A 1 -33.10 47.72 -24.10
C MET A 1 -32.63 46.42 -23.45
N TRP A 2 -33.51 45.43 -23.27
CA TRP A 2 -33.42 44.55 -22.10
C TRP A 2 -32.68 43.21 -22.33
N LYS A 3 -32.08 42.72 -21.24
CA LYS A 3 -31.35 41.45 -21.06
C LYS A 3 -31.86 40.80 -19.77
N ARG A 4 -31.77 39.46 -19.66
CA ARG A 4 -32.14 38.64 -18.45
C ARG A 4 -33.66 38.73 -18.14
N SER A 5 -34.27 37.87 -17.31
CA SER A 5 -33.82 36.71 -16.50
C SER A 5 -34.80 35.52 -16.74
N GLU A 6 -35.04 34.47 -15.93
CA GLU A 6 -34.62 34.05 -14.57
C GLU A 6 -34.78 32.50 -14.40
N GLN A 7 -34.69 31.98 -13.16
CA GLN A 7 -35.06 30.61 -12.75
C GLN A 7 -36.37 30.63 -11.91
N MET A 8 -37.00 29.46 -11.70
CA MET A 8 -37.42 28.87 -10.39
C MET A 8 -38.79 28.16 -10.33
N LYS A 9 -38.82 27.10 -9.49
CA LYS A 9 -39.94 26.47 -8.74
C LYS A 9 -41.03 25.73 -9.57
N ILE A 10 -41.54 24.51 -9.27
CA ILE A 10 -41.61 23.58 -8.10
C ILE A 10 -42.97 23.58 -7.35
N GLN A 11 -43.63 22.39 -7.32
CA GLN A 11 -44.75 21.93 -6.44
C GLN A 11 -46.12 22.62 -6.61
N SER A 12 -47.31 22.04 -6.29
CA SER A 12 -47.76 20.72 -5.76
C SER A 12 -49.20 20.40 -6.28
N GLY A 13 -49.90 19.26 -6.05
CA GLY A 13 -49.62 18.04 -5.27
C GLY A 13 -50.75 16.97 -5.30
N LYS A 14 -50.58 15.91 -4.48
CA LYS A 14 -51.31 14.61 -4.32
C LYS A 14 -52.86 14.58 -4.29
N CYS A 15 -53.47 13.44 -4.71
CA CYS A 15 -54.24 12.53 -3.83
C CYS A 15 -54.48 11.12 -4.45
N ASN A 16 -55.08 10.16 -3.72
CA ASN A 16 -55.03 8.69 -3.93
C ASN A 16 -56.41 7.96 -3.99
N MET A 17 -56.34 6.64 -4.28
CA MET A 17 -57.28 5.52 -3.95
C MET A 17 -58.38 5.13 -4.98
N ALA A 18 -58.88 3.88 -5.05
CA ALA A 18 -58.38 2.52 -4.70
C ALA A 18 -59.40 1.41 -5.13
N ALA A 19 -59.03 0.13 -4.93
CA ALA A 19 -59.85 -1.12 -4.96
C ALA A 19 -60.04 -1.86 -6.31
N ALA A 20 -60.39 -3.16 -6.36
CA ALA A 20 -59.87 -4.39 -5.70
C ALA A 20 -60.76 -5.62 -6.04
N MET A 21 -60.16 -6.73 -6.54
CA MET A 21 -60.69 -8.12 -6.59
C MET A 21 -62.04 -8.32 -7.37
N GLU A 22 -62.51 -9.52 -7.77
CA GLU A 22 -62.16 -10.92 -7.44
C GLU A 22 -62.32 -11.86 -8.67
N THR A 23 -62.46 -13.19 -8.48
CA THR A 23 -62.26 -14.27 -9.48
C THR A 23 -63.51 -14.85 -10.14
N GLU A 24 -63.39 -15.44 -11.34
CA GLU A 24 -64.11 -16.67 -11.72
C GLU A 24 -63.41 -17.47 -12.86
N GLN A 25 -63.85 -18.71 -13.13
CA GLN A 25 -63.32 -19.66 -14.13
C GLN A 25 -64.20 -19.67 -15.40
N LEU A 26 -64.13 -20.52 -16.45
CA LEU A 26 -63.43 -21.78 -16.76
C LEU A 26 -63.54 -22.00 -18.30
N GLY A 27 -62.55 -22.60 -18.99
CA GLY A 27 -62.75 -23.07 -20.38
C GLY A 27 -61.47 -23.42 -21.15
N VAL A 28 -61.54 -24.46 -21.98
CA VAL A 28 -60.47 -24.87 -22.92
C VAL A 28 -61.08 -24.97 -24.32
N GLU A 29 -60.46 -24.34 -25.31
CA GLU A 29 -60.62 -24.70 -26.72
C GLU A 29 -59.23 -24.85 -27.38
N ILE A 30 -59.18 -25.73 -28.39
CA ILE A 30 -57.97 -26.11 -29.11
C ILE A 30 -58.07 -25.53 -30.52
N PHE A 31 -57.02 -24.86 -30.98
CA PHE A 31 -56.82 -24.57 -32.39
C PHE A 31 -55.41 -24.95 -32.82
N GLU A 32 -55.31 -25.98 -33.66
CA GLU A 32 -54.14 -26.21 -34.50
C GLU A 32 -54.02 -25.07 -35.52
N THR A 33 -52.80 -24.65 -35.87
CA THR A 33 -52.57 -23.89 -37.10
C THR A 33 -51.19 -24.24 -37.65
N ALA A 34 -51.13 -24.45 -38.97
CA ALA A 34 -50.05 -25.15 -39.65
C ALA A 34 -48.71 -24.40 -39.70
N ASP A 35 -47.65 -25.17 -39.99
CA ASP A 35 -46.30 -24.68 -40.21
C ASP A 35 -46.20 -23.64 -41.35
N CYS A 36 -45.28 -22.69 -41.19
CA CYS A 36 -44.76 -21.85 -42.26
C CYS A 36 -43.22 -21.90 -42.21
N GLU A 37 -42.61 -22.72 -43.06
CA GLU A 37 -41.15 -22.77 -43.22
C GLU A 37 -40.64 -21.53 -43.99
N GLU A 38 -40.35 -20.43 -43.31
CA GLU A 38 -39.49 -19.39 -43.89
C GLU A 38 -38.01 -19.81 -43.78
N ASN A 39 -37.52 -20.44 -44.85
CA ASN A 39 -36.11 -20.76 -45.05
C ASN A 39 -35.28 -19.46 -45.16
N ILE A 40 -34.81 -18.95 -44.02
CA ILE A 40 -33.69 -18.02 -43.98
C ILE A 40 -32.41 -18.85 -44.12
N GLU A 41 -31.74 -18.74 -45.27
CA GLU A 41 -30.43 -19.36 -45.50
C GLU A 41 -29.40 -18.77 -44.52
N SER A 42 -29.19 -19.45 -43.40
CA SER A 42 -28.03 -19.19 -42.54
C SER A 42 -26.77 -19.53 -43.32
N GLN A 43 -25.97 -18.52 -43.65
CA GLN A 43 -24.64 -18.75 -44.20
C GLN A 43 -23.84 -19.62 -43.22
N ASP A 44 -23.36 -20.78 -43.66
CA ASP A 44 -22.61 -21.74 -42.85
C ASP A 44 -21.30 -21.12 -42.35
N GLN A 45 -21.36 -20.43 -41.22
CA GLN A 45 -20.18 -20.18 -40.40
C GLN A 45 -19.70 -21.54 -39.86
N PRO A 46 -18.43 -21.93 -40.08
CA PRO A 46 -17.94 -23.22 -39.65
C PRO A 46 -18.04 -23.33 -38.13
N LYS A 47 -18.86 -24.29 -37.67
CA LYS A 47 -19.23 -24.44 -36.26
C LYS A 47 -17.99 -24.75 -35.40
N LEU A 48 -17.50 -23.74 -34.68
CA LEU A 48 -16.28 -23.79 -33.87
C LEU A 48 -16.31 -24.96 -32.86
N GLU A 49 -15.31 -25.83 -32.93
CA GLU A 49 -15.21 -26.97 -32.02
C GLU A 49 -14.64 -26.55 -30.66
N PRO A 50 -15.19 -27.03 -29.52
CA PRO A 50 -14.61 -26.78 -28.22
C PRO A 50 -13.27 -27.52 -28.07
N PHE A 51 -12.18 -26.78 -27.88
CA PHE A 51 -10.92 -27.34 -27.41
C PHE A 51 -11.10 -27.84 -25.97
N TYR A 52 -10.61 -29.05 -25.70
CA TYR A 52 -10.59 -29.64 -24.36
C TYR A 52 -9.15 -29.81 -23.91
N VAL A 53 -8.83 -29.32 -22.71
CA VAL A 53 -7.48 -29.44 -22.15
C VAL A 53 -7.12 -30.90 -21.85
N GLU A 54 -5.84 -31.22 -21.95
CA GLU A 54 -5.29 -32.53 -21.55
C GLU A 54 -5.65 -32.87 -20.10
N ARG A 55 -6.08 -34.12 -19.87
CA ARG A 55 -6.59 -34.55 -18.55
C ARG A 55 -5.50 -35.25 -17.76
N TYR A 56 -4.61 -34.47 -17.19
CA TYR A 56 -3.52 -34.95 -16.34
C TYR A 56 -4.03 -35.46 -14.98
N SER A 57 -3.36 -36.49 -14.44
CA SER A 57 -3.54 -36.85 -13.03
C SER A 57 -2.90 -35.82 -12.10
N TRP A 58 -3.35 -35.78 -10.85
CA TRP A 58 -2.78 -34.97 -9.76
C TRP A 58 -1.24 -35.07 -9.67
N SER A 59 -0.68 -36.27 -9.85
CA SER A 59 0.78 -36.48 -9.81
C SER A 59 1.51 -35.93 -11.04
N GLN A 60 0.86 -35.92 -12.21
CA GLN A 60 1.41 -35.29 -13.43
C GLN A 60 1.36 -33.76 -13.34
N LEU A 61 0.24 -33.18 -12.87
CA LEU A 61 0.14 -31.74 -12.61
C LEU A 61 1.17 -31.28 -11.57
N LYS A 62 1.35 -32.05 -10.47
CA LYS A 62 2.39 -31.76 -9.47
C LYS A 62 3.79 -31.71 -10.10
N LYS A 63 4.12 -32.68 -10.95
CA LYS A 63 5.42 -32.71 -11.64
C LYS A 63 5.59 -31.54 -12.62
N LEU A 64 4.56 -31.23 -13.41
CA LEU A 64 4.57 -30.08 -14.33
C LEU A 64 4.80 -28.75 -13.58
N LEU A 65 4.11 -28.54 -12.46
CA LEU A 65 4.27 -27.36 -11.61
C LEU A 65 5.66 -27.26 -10.99
N ALA A 66 6.26 -28.39 -10.56
CA ALA A 66 7.59 -28.43 -9.97
C ALA A 66 8.71 -28.23 -11.02
N ASP A 67 8.60 -28.89 -12.19
CA ASP A 67 9.58 -28.77 -13.28
C ASP A 67 9.63 -27.32 -13.81
N THR A 68 8.48 -26.67 -13.98
CA THR A 68 8.39 -25.26 -14.39
C THR A 68 8.89 -24.30 -13.29
N ARG A 69 8.55 -24.55 -12.00
CA ARG A 69 9.03 -23.71 -10.88
C ARG A 69 10.55 -23.76 -10.72
N LYS A 70 11.19 -24.90 -11.01
CA LYS A 70 12.64 -25.11 -10.88
C LYS A 70 13.47 -24.06 -11.63
N TYR A 71 13.07 -23.68 -12.84
CA TYR A 71 13.78 -22.67 -13.64
C TYR A 71 13.41 -21.22 -13.31
N HIS A 72 12.47 -21.00 -12.38
CA HIS A 72 12.04 -19.66 -11.94
C HIS A 72 12.57 -19.26 -10.56
N GLY A 73 13.27 -20.15 -9.85
CA GLY A 73 13.76 -19.88 -8.49
C GLY A 73 14.67 -18.64 -8.36
N TYR A 74 15.54 -18.39 -9.34
CA TYR A 74 16.41 -17.20 -9.35
C TYR A 74 15.67 -15.91 -9.77
N MET A 75 14.55 -16.02 -10.49
CA MET A 75 13.72 -14.88 -10.90
C MET A 75 12.98 -14.22 -9.73
N MET A 76 12.92 -14.90 -8.59
CA MET A 76 12.32 -14.42 -7.34
C MET A 76 13.32 -13.68 -6.43
N ALA A 77 14.59 -13.55 -6.83
CA ALA A 77 15.57 -12.77 -6.09
C ALA A 77 15.14 -11.29 -5.98
N LYS A 78 15.20 -10.72 -4.78
CA LYS A 78 14.85 -9.34 -4.52
C LYS A 78 15.92 -8.41 -5.12
N ALA A 79 15.52 -7.66 -6.15
CA ALA A 79 16.34 -6.63 -6.77
C ALA A 79 16.87 -5.60 -5.74
N PRO A 80 18.04 -4.99 -5.99
CA PRO A 80 18.55 -3.88 -5.20
C PRO A 80 17.51 -2.77 -4.97
N HIS A 81 17.41 -2.32 -3.72
CA HIS A 81 16.47 -1.31 -3.22
C HIS A 81 17.10 -0.52 -2.06
N ASP A 82 16.37 0.49 -1.58
CA ASP A 82 16.75 1.34 -0.45
C ASP A 82 18.14 1.96 -0.69
N PHE A 83 18.27 2.65 -1.83
CA PHE A 83 19.54 3.22 -2.30
C PHE A 83 19.87 4.51 -1.55
N MET A 84 21.15 4.66 -1.20
CA MET A 84 21.69 5.87 -0.61
C MET A 84 23.01 6.24 -1.27
N PHE A 85 23.21 7.52 -1.57
CA PHE A 85 24.40 8.07 -2.23
C PHE A 85 25.24 8.87 -1.24
N VAL A 86 26.53 8.55 -1.11
CA VAL A 86 27.47 9.28 -0.25
C VAL A 86 28.71 9.67 -1.05
N LYS A 87 29.03 10.98 -1.06
CA LYS A 87 30.20 11.52 -1.77
C LYS A 87 31.51 11.02 -1.18
N ARG A 88 32.42 10.58 -2.04
CA ARG A 88 33.76 10.11 -1.65
C ARG A 88 34.69 11.24 -1.21
N ASN A 89 34.40 12.49 -1.62
CA ASN A 89 35.14 13.73 -1.29
C ASN A 89 36.66 13.65 -1.46
N ASP A 90 37.11 12.79 -2.36
CA ASP A 90 38.49 12.45 -2.67
C ASP A 90 38.85 13.04 -4.04
N PRO A 91 39.66 14.11 -4.14
CA PRO A 91 39.99 14.76 -5.43
C PRO A 91 40.79 13.87 -6.37
N ASP A 92 41.68 13.03 -5.85
CA ASP A 92 42.64 12.23 -6.62
C ASP A 92 42.12 10.83 -6.95
N GLY A 93 41.26 10.27 -6.11
CA GLY A 93 40.69 8.92 -6.28
C GLY A 93 39.77 8.78 -7.51
N PRO A 94 39.56 7.55 -8.02
CA PRO A 94 38.80 7.34 -9.27
C PRO A 94 37.27 7.45 -9.13
N HIS A 95 36.74 7.55 -7.91
CA HIS A 95 35.30 7.49 -7.61
C HIS A 95 34.74 8.84 -7.14
N SER A 96 33.52 9.17 -7.52
CA SER A 96 32.80 10.37 -7.02
C SER A 96 31.94 10.05 -5.80
N ASP A 97 31.31 8.88 -5.81
CA ASP A 97 30.29 8.46 -4.86
C ASP A 97 30.46 6.97 -4.53
N ARG A 98 30.00 6.58 -3.35
CA ARG A 98 29.61 5.19 -3.03
C ARG A 98 28.08 5.16 -2.93
N ILE A 99 27.48 4.11 -3.50
CA ILE A 99 26.06 3.79 -3.26
C ILE A 99 25.96 2.59 -2.33
N TYR A 100 25.05 2.67 -1.37
CA TYR A 100 24.65 1.58 -0.48
C TYR A 100 23.22 1.16 -0.81
N TYR A 101 22.89 -0.13 -0.61
CA TYR A 101 21.57 -0.68 -0.92
C TYR A 101 21.35 -2.04 -0.25
N LEU A 102 20.08 -2.39 -0.06
CA LEU A 102 19.67 -3.75 0.32
C LEU A 102 19.46 -4.60 -0.94
N ALA A 103 19.95 -5.85 -0.93
CA ALA A 103 19.75 -6.81 -2.01
C ALA A 103 19.84 -8.27 -1.54
N MET A 104 19.31 -9.18 -2.37
CA MET A 104 19.59 -10.62 -2.29
C MET A 104 20.54 -11.03 -3.40
N SER A 105 21.58 -11.82 -3.09
CA SER A 105 22.51 -12.37 -4.09
C SER A 105 22.05 -13.76 -4.57
N GLY A 106 22.65 -14.26 -5.65
CA GLY A 106 22.39 -15.63 -6.12
C GLY A 106 22.92 -16.73 -5.19
N GLU A 107 23.82 -16.39 -4.27
CA GLU A 107 24.48 -17.31 -3.34
C GLU A 107 23.85 -17.26 -1.93
N ASN A 108 23.56 -16.05 -1.42
CA ASN A 108 22.94 -15.83 -0.12
C ASN A 108 21.44 -15.52 -0.26
N ARG A 109 20.60 -16.38 0.35
CA ARG A 109 19.13 -16.25 0.37
C ARG A 109 18.57 -15.22 1.37
N GLU A 110 19.41 -14.46 2.05
CA GLU A 110 19.02 -13.39 2.96
C GLU A 110 19.25 -12.02 2.32
N ASN A 111 18.34 -11.08 2.54
CA ASN A 111 18.46 -9.68 2.15
C ASN A 111 19.48 -8.99 3.07
N THR A 112 20.50 -8.34 2.51
CA THR A 112 21.56 -7.72 3.30
C THR A 112 22.16 -6.48 2.62
N LEU A 113 22.99 -5.74 3.35
CA LEU A 113 23.62 -4.49 2.89
C LEU A 113 24.81 -4.76 1.96
N PHE A 114 24.75 -4.15 0.77
CA PHE A 114 25.82 -4.10 -0.22
C PHE A 114 26.18 -2.64 -0.53
N TYR A 115 27.35 -2.47 -1.14
CA TYR A 115 27.76 -1.21 -1.74
C TYR A 115 28.39 -1.37 -3.13
N SER A 116 28.37 -0.30 -3.91
CA SER A 116 29.05 -0.18 -5.20
C SER A 116 29.71 1.20 -5.33
N GLU A 117 30.84 1.26 -6.05
CA GLU A 117 31.61 2.50 -6.25
C GLU A 117 31.23 3.15 -7.60
N ILE A 118 30.87 4.42 -7.61
CA ILE A 118 30.55 5.17 -8.84
C ILE A 118 31.83 5.86 -9.34
N PRO A 119 32.33 5.56 -10.55
CA PRO A 119 33.53 6.19 -11.08
C PRO A 119 33.25 7.62 -11.56
N LYS A 120 34.25 8.50 -11.47
CA LYS A 120 34.19 9.90 -11.95
C LYS A 120 33.97 10.01 -13.48
N THR A 121 34.42 9.00 -14.23
CA THR A 121 34.31 8.90 -15.69
C THR A 121 34.14 7.45 -16.13
N ILE A 122 33.57 7.22 -17.31
CA ILE A 122 33.30 5.89 -17.87
C ILE A 122 33.83 5.75 -19.30
N ASN A 123 34.18 4.53 -19.70
CA ASN A 123 34.44 4.23 -21.10
C ASN A 123 33.11 4.06 -21.84
N ARG A 124 32.64 5.13 -22.51
CA ARG A 124 31.37 5.17 -23.26
C ARG A 124 31.24 4.12 -24.38
N ALA A 125 32.33 3.45 -24.79
CA ALA A 125 32.29 2.35 -25.74
C ALA A 125 31.98 0.97 -25.11
N ALA A 126 31.78 0.90 -23.79
CA ALA A 126 31.48 -0.33 -23.06
C ALA A 126 30.40 -0.10 -21.99
N VAL A 127 29.60 -1.13 -21.70
CA VAL A 127 28.65 -1.12 -20.58
C VAL A 127 29.41 -1.46 -19.30
N LEU A 128 29.36 -0.58 -18.30
CA LEU A 128 29.93 -0.83 -16.98
C LEU A 128 28.92 -1.61 -16.11
N MET A 129 29.33 -2.78 -15.62
CA MET A 129 28.65 -3.48 -14.53
C MET A 129 29.25 -3.06 -13.19
N LEU A 130 28.43 -2.64 -12.22
CA LEU A 130 28.90 -2.36 -10.86
C LEU A 130 28.97 -3.66 -10.05
N SER A 131 30.15 -3.94 -9.49
CA SER A 131 30.38 -5.10 -8.62
C SER A 131 29.79 -4.87 -7.24
N TRP A 132 28.82 -5.71 -6.83
CA TRP A 132 28.24 -5.63 -5.49
C TRP A 132 29.28 -6.10 -4.45
N LYS A 133 29.79 -5.17 -3.66
CA LYS A 133 30.67 -5.46 -2.52
C LYS A 133 29.77 -5.64 -1.28
N PRO A 134 29.80 -6.77 -0.56
CA PRO A 134 29.06 -6.89 0.70
C PRO A 134 29.60 -5.88 1.72
N LEU A 135 28.71 -5.11 2.35
CA LEU A 135 29.08 -4.17 3.41
C LEU A 135 29.34 -4.89 4.72
N LEU A 136 28.62 -5.99 4.97
CA LEU A 136 28.65 -6.76 6.22
C LEU A 136 29.36 -8.10 6.01
N ASP A 137 30.12 -8.51 7.02
CA ASP A 137 30.70 -9.86 7.11
C ASP A 137 29.58 -10.92 7.27
N LEU A 138 29.89 -12.20 7.04
CA LEU A 138 28.91 -13.30 7.02
C LEU A 138 28.34 -13.58 8.43
N PHE A 139 27.28 -12.85 8.76
CA PHE A 139 26.39 -13.14 9.87
C PHE A 139 25.08 -13.74 9.33
N GLN A 140 24.46 -14.65 10.09
CA GLN A 140 23.13 -15.17 9.80
C GLN A 140 22.10 -14.22 10.40
N ALA A 141 21.22 -13.64 9.58
CA ALA A 141 20.17 -12.74 10.06
C ALA A 141 19.01 -13.51 10.73
N THR A 142 18.86 -14.80 10.43
CA THR A 142 17.93 -15.70 11.13
C THR A 142 18.64 -16.94 11.68
N LEU A 143 18.42 -17.24 12.97
CA LEU A 143 19.08 -18.35 13.68
C LEU A 143 18.39 -19.70 13.46
N ASP A 144 17.05 -19.73 13.44
CA ASP A 144 16.26 -20.95 13.28
C ASP A 144 15.11 -20.75 12.28
N TYR A 145 15.22 -21.36 11.10
CA TYR A 145 14.15 -21.67 10.13
C TYR A 145 13.07 -20.60 9.81
N GLY A 146 13.31 -19.32 10.09
CA GLY A 146 12.32 -18.25 9.92
C GLY A 146 11.28 -18.16 11.05
N MET A 147 11.59 -18.68 12.25
CA MET A 147 10.82 -18.37 13.46
C MET A 147 11.12 -16.93 13.91
N TYR A 148 10.22 -16.03 13.52
CA TYR A 148 10.18 -14.63 13.97
C TYR A 148 9.46 -14.50 15.31
N SER A 149 9.58 -13.33 15.97
CA SER A 149 8.65 -12.96 17.04
C SER A 149 7.23 -12.75 16.50
N ARG A 150 6.22 -12.67 17.39
CA ARG A 150 4.83 -12.42 16.98
C ARG A 150 4.67 -11.02 16.38
N GLU A 151 5.40 -10.06 16.94
CA GLU A 151 5.44 -8.65 16.53
C GLU A 151 6.15 -8.51 15.17
N GLU A 152 7.27 -9.22 14.96
CA GLU A 152 7.94 -9.30 13.66
C GLU A 152 7.06 -9.96 12.59
N GLU A 153 6.41 -11.10 12.89
CA GLU A 153 5.50 -11.77 11.96
C GLU A 153 4.36 -10.84 11.54
N LEU A 154 3.71 -10.18 12.51
CA LEU A 154 2.64 -9.22 12.26
C LEU A 154 3.12 -8.03 11.43
N LEU A 155 4.23 -7.40 11.80
CA LEU A 155 4.80 -6.27 11.06
C LEU A 155 5.18 -6.68 9.62
N ARG A 156 5.61 -7.93 9.40
CA ARG A 156 5.93 -8.49 8.09
C ARG A 156 4.68 -8.82 7.25
N GLU A 157 3.54 -9.13 7.87
CA GLU A 157 2.24 -9.12 7.18
C GLU A 157 1.85 -7.70 6.78
N ARG A 158 1.81 -6.73 7.72
CA ARG A 158 1.40 -5.34 7.45
C ARG A 158 2.24 -4.68 6.34
N LYS A 159 3.57 -4.73 6.46
CA LYS A 159 4.52 -4.23 5.43
C LYS A 159 4.60 -5.11 4.16
N ARG A 160 3.84 -6.21 4.08
CA ARG A 160 3.83 -7.20 2.97
C ARG A 160 5.23 -7.74 2.62
N ILE A 161 6.12 -7.90 3.61
CA ILE A 161 7.51 -8.32 3.41
C ILE A 161 7.59 -9.84 3.25
N GLY A 162 7.79 -10.30 2.00
CA GLY A 162 8.04 -11.72 1.69
C GLY A 162 9.47 -12.19 1.97
N THR A 163 10.45 -11.30 1.99
CA THR A 163 11.89 -11.62 2.07
C THR A 163 12.39 -11.88 3.51
N VAL A 164 13.40 -12.73 3.66
CA VAL A 164 14.16 -12.96 4.90
C VAL A 164 15.42 -12.08 4.89
N GLY A 165 15.93 -11.67 6.05
CA GLY A 165 17.10 -10.78 6.21
C GLY A 165 16.74 -9.37 6.67
N ILE A 166 17.66 -8.43 6.48
CA ILE A 166 17.46 -7.01 6.82
C ILE A 166 16.30 -6.44 5.99
N ALA A 167 15.35 -5.79 6.65
CA ALA A 167 14.14 -5.24 6.02
C ALA A 167 14.28 -3.77 5.58
N SER A 168 15.04 -2.98 6.33
CA SER A 168 15.33 -1.55 6.13
C SER A 168 16.56 -1.18 6.97
N TYR A 169 17.12 0.01 6.76
CA TYR A 169 18.22 0.55 7.57
C TYR A 169 18.11 2.07 7.72
N ASP A 170 18.62 2.58 8.84
CA ASP A 170 18.83 3.98 9.15
C ASP A 170 20.29 4.36 8.87
N TYR A 171 20.57 5.61 8.51
CA TYR A 171 21.93 6.12 8.35
C TYR A 171 22.07 7.61 8.70
N HIS A 172 23.08 7.93 9.52
CA HIS A 172 23.45 9.30 9.84
C HIS A 172 24.64 9.79 9.00
N GLN A 173 24.40 10.82 8.19
CA GLN A 173 25.33 11.30 7.15
C GLN A 173 26.69 11.75 7.71
N GLU A 174 26.72 12.54 8.80
CA GLU A 174 27.97 13.16 9.26
C GLU A 174 28.90 12.22 10.03
N SER A 175 28.38 11.10 10.55
CA SER A 175 29.18 10.09 11.27
C SER A 175 29.47 8.84 10.44
N GLY A 176 28.67 8.60 9.39
CA GLY A 176 28.64 7.33 8.67
C GLY A 176 27.97 6.19 9.43
N THR A 177 27.24 6.45 10.51
CA THR A 177 26.58 5.39 11.32
C THR A 177 25.43 4.77 10.54
N PHE A 178 25.49 3.46 10.28
CA PHE A 178 24.34 2.64 9.89
C PHE A 178 23.72 2.02 11.15
N LEU A 179 22.39 1.93 11.18
CA LEU A 179 21.61 1.17 12.17
C LEU A 179 20.61 0.26 11.45
N PHE A 180 20.48 -1.00 11.87
CA PHE A 180 19.50 -1.93 11.29
C PHE A 180 19.12 -3.06 12.24
N GLN A 181 17.91 -3.59 12.08
CA GLN A 181 17.48 -4.84 12.72
C GLN A 181 17.79 -6.03 11.82
N ALA A 182 18.26 -7.13 12.41
CA ALA A 182 18.44 -8.40 11.73
C ALA A 182 18.13 -9.55 12.70
N GLY A 183 16.95 -10.15 12.54
CA GLY A 183 16.32 -10.96 13.58
C GLY A 183 16.07 -10.11 14.84
N SER A 184 16.19 -10.72 16.02
CA SER A 184 16.06 -10.02 17.31
C SER A 184 17.21 -9.07 17.67
N GLY A 185 18.26 -8.99 16.85
CA GLY A 185 19.41 -8.12 17.08
C GLY A 185 19.28 -6.76 16.38
N ILE A 186 19.49 -5.67 17.14
CA ILE A 186 19.79 -4.35 16.59
C ILE A 186 21.31 -4.24 16.42
N TYR A 187 21.77 -3.87 15.23
CA TYR A 187 23.18 -3.81 14.87
C TYR A 187 23.58 -2.45 14.28
N HIS A 188 24.85 -2.08 14.45
CA HIS A 188 25.42 -0.88 13.85
C HIS A 188 26.84 -1.10 13.27
N VAL A 189 27.15 -0.33 12.23
CA VAL A 189 28.51 -0.18 11.64
C VAL A 189 28.74 1.29 11.27
N LYS A 190 30.00 1.69 11.00
CA LYS A 190 30.32 3.04 10.49
C LYS A 190 31.09 2.92 9.15
N ASP A 191 30.60 3.57 8.09
CA ASP A 191 31.25 3.67 6.76
C ASP A 191 30.82 4.96 6.05
N GLY A 192 31.72 5.59 5.28
CA GLY A 192 31.44 6.78 4.47
C GLY A 192 31.46 8.13 5.19
N GLY A 193 31.50 8.14 6.52
CA GLY A 193 31.74 9.34 7.33
C GLY A 193 33.23 9.66 7.57
N PRO A 194 33.58 10.42 8.62
CA PRO A 194 34.95 10.78 8.98
C PRO A 194 35.91 9.61 9.24
N GLN A 195 35.39 8.40 9.46
CA GLN A 195 36.18 7.17 9.56
C GLN A 195 36.67 6.63 8.20
N GLY A 196 36.22 7.23 7.09
CA GLY A 196 36.59 6.86 5.73
C GLY A 196 35.69 5.78 5.12
N PHE A 197 36.22 5.09 4.10
CA PHE A 197 35.47 4.14 3.29
C PHE A 197 36.17 2.77 3.25
N THR A 198 35.53 1.75 3.84
CA THR A 198 36.03 0.37 3.87
C THR A 198 36.28 -0.20 2.48
N GLN A 199 37.20 -1.17 2.38
CA GLN A 199 37.44 -1.98 1.18
C GLN A 199 37.18 -3.47 1.41
N GLN A 200 36.67 -3.83 2.59
CA GLN A 200 36.35 -5.20 3.00
C GLN A 200 35.06 -5.22 3.85
N PRO A 201 34.42 -6.38 4.05
CA PRO A 201 33.21 -6.47 4.88
C PRO A 201 33.46 -6.00 6.31
N LEU A 202 32.48 -5.30 6.90
CA LEU A 202 32.49 -4.84 8.27
C LEU A 202 31.76 -5.86 9.16
N ARG A 203 32.33 -6.14 10.33
CA ARG A 203 31.63 -6.94 11.34
C ARG A 203 30.52 -6.07 11.97
N PRO A 204 29.25 -6.50 11.95
CA PRO A 204 28.18 -5.76 12.63
C PRO A 204 28.38 -5.81 14.15
N ASN A 205 28.22 -4.67 14.82
CA ASN A 205 28.30 -4.56 16.26
C ASN A 205 26.88 -4.67 16.83
N LEU A 206 26.64 -5.62 17.73
CA LEU A 206 25.36 -5.80 18.40
C LEU A 206 25.18 -4.69 19.45
N VAL A 207 24.05 -4.01 19.42
CA VAL A 207 23.62 -3.13 20.52
C VAL A 207 23.13 -4.03 21.66
N GLU A 208 23.94 -4.14 22.72
CA GLU A 208 23.60 -4.85 23.95
C GLU A 208 22.31 -4.28 24.59
N THR A 209 21.62 -5.08 25.41
CA THR A 209 20.33 -4.71 26.01
C THR A 209 20.04 -5.54 27.26
N SER A 210 19.26 -4.98 28.17
CA SER A 210 18.68 -5.65 29.34
C SER A 210 17.21 -6.07 29.13
N CYS A 211 16.58 -5.64 28.03
CA CYS A 211 15.20 -5.98 27.66
C CYS A 211 15.06 -7.50 27.40
N PRO A 212 14.06 -8.19 27.99
CA PRO A 212 13.91 -9.64 27.84
C PRO A 212 13.29 -10.09 26.52
N ASN A 213 12.39 -9.27 25.96
CA ASN A 213 11.67 -9.54 24.71
C ASN A 213 12.31 -8.79 23.54
N ILE A 214 11.73 -8.94 22.34
CA ILE A 214 12.26 -8.28 21.14
C ILE A 214 12.22 -6.74 21.24
N ARG A 215 13.07 -6.10 20.43
CA ARG A 215 13.13 -4.66 20.20
C ARG A 215 12.76 -4.39 18.75
N MET A 216 11.86 -3.44 18.50
CA MET A 216 11.24 -3.17 17.21
C MET A 216 11.42 -1.70 16.79
N ASP A 217 11.29 -1.42 15.48
CA ASP A 217 11.37 -0.06 14.90
C ASP A 217 12.58 0.78 15.41
N PRO A 218 13.83 0.29 15.28
CA PRO A 218 15.00 1.00 15.78
C PRO A 218 15.40 2.16 14.88
N LYS A 219 15.64 3.34 15.47
CA LYS A 219 16.02 4.57 14.73
C LYS A 219 17.17 5.32 15.38
N LEU A 220 18.06 5.89 14.56
CA LEU A 220 19.10 6.81 15.00
C LEU A 220 18.48 8.15 15.42
N CYS A 221 19.02 8.78 16.46
CA CYS A 221 18.77 10.20 16.70
C CYS A 221 19.55 11.01 15.64
N PRO A 222 18.89 11.88 14.84
CA PRO A 222 19.61 12.68 13.83
C PRO A 222 20.53 13.73 14.47
N ALA A 223 20.20 14.22 15.67
CA ALA A 223 20.96 15.26 16.36
C ALA A 223 22.15 14.72 17.18
N ASP A 224 22.19 13.41 17.45
CA ASP A 224 23.30 12.76 18.17
C ASP A 224 23.41 11.26 17.79
N PRO A 225 24.31 10.88 16.86
CA PRO A 225 24.33 9.55 16.24
C PRO A 225 24.93 8.44 17.10
N ASP A 226 25.27 8.73 18.37
CA ASP A 226 25.58 7.71 19.35
C ASP A 226 24.31 7.29 20.16
N TRP A 227 23.17 7.97 19.99
CA TRP A 227 21.87 7.59 20.55
C TRP A 227 20.94 6.93 19.52
N ILE A 228 20.24 5.88 19.97
CA ILE A 228 19.14 5.23 19.24
C ILE A 228 17.88 5.20 20.09
N ALA A 229 16.72 5.09 19.43
CA ALA A 229 15.45 4.71 20.04
C ALA A 229 14.96 3.38 19.47
N PHE A 230 14.10 2.67 20.20
CA PHE A 230 13.37 1.49 19.75
C PHE A 230 12.10 1.29 20.61
N ILE A 231 11.15 0.50 20.08
CA ILE A 231 10.01 0.01 20.85
C ILE A 231 10.36 -1.32 21.51
N HIS A 232 10.00 -1.49 22.78
CA HIS A 232 10.07 -2.77 23.48
C HIS A 232 8.90 -2.89 24.45
N SER A 233 8.17 -4.01 24.39
CA SER A 233 6.94 -4.26 25.16
C SER A 233 5.95 -3.07 25.11
N ASN A 234 5.61 -2.62 23.90
CA ASN A 234 4.70 -1.49 23.59
C ASN A 234 5.06 -0.11 24.18
N ASP A 235 6.27 0.06 24.73
CA ASP A 235 6.79 1.33 25.22
C ASP A 235 8.09 1.74 24.50
N ILE A 236 8.41 3.03 24.56
CA ILE A 236 9.58 3.64 23.92
C ILE A 236 10.79 3.53 24.85
N TRP A 237 11.92 3.09 24.30
CA TRP A 237 13.22 3.04 24.95
C TRP A 237 14.28 3.76 24.11
N ILE A 238 15.33 4.21 24.78
CA ILE A 238 16.56 4.70 24.15
C ILE A 238 17.78 3.93 24.66
N SER A 239 18.80 3.86 23.81
CA SER A 239 20.11 3.29 24.17
C SER A 239 21.23 4.09 23.51
N ASN A 240 22.35 4.24 24.21
CA ASN A 240 23.57 4.83 23.66
C ASN A 240 24.55 3.73 23.24
N ILE A 241 24.91 3.71 21.95
CA ILE A 241 25.73 2.65 21.35
C ILE A 241 27.22 2.70 21.77
N VAL A 242 27.64 3.74 22.49
CA VAL A 242 29.01 3.94 22.97
C VAL A 242 29.11 3.77 24.49
N THR A 243 28.28 4.48 25.27
CA THR A 243 28.28 4.42 26.74
C THR A 243 27.56 3.19 27.28
N ARG A 244 26.68 2.57 26.48
CA ARG A 244 25.78 1.46 26.84
C ARG A 244 24.75 1.83 27.91
N GLU A 245 24.48 3.12 28.13
CA GLU A 245 23.28 3.50 28.89
C GLU A 245 22.02 3.09 28.10
N GLU A 246 21.04 2.54 28.81
CA GLU A 246 19.75 2.11 28.29
C GLU A 246 18.65 2.62 29.22
N ARG A 247 17.59 3.22 28.66
CA ARG A 247 16.54 3.91 29.42
C ARG A 247 15.18 3.71 28.77
N ARG A 248 14.22 3.24 29.56
CA ARG A 248 12.79 3.30 29.24
C ARG A 248 12.31 4.74 29.37
N LEU A 249 11.65 5.28 28.34
CA LEU A 249 11.12 6.65 28.35
C LEU A 249 9.65 6.67 28.79
N THR A 250 8.85 5.75 28.27
CA THR A 250 7.41 5.68 28.53
C THR A 250 7.07 4.44 29.37
N TYR A 251 6.05 4.55 30.21
CA TYR A 251 5.65 3.52 31.17
C TYR A 251 4.15 3.22 31.03
N VAL A 252 3.64 3.15 29.80
CA VAL A 252 2.19 3.03 29.57
C VAL A 252 1.68 1.60 29.67
N HIS A 253 2.55 0.61 29.38
CA HIS A 253 2.22 -0.81 29.25
C HIS A 253 2.98 -1.70 30.26
N ASN A 254 2.35 -2.80 30.67
CA ASN A 254 2.90 -3.81 31.57
C ASN A 254 2.92 -5.19 30.89
N GLU A 255 4.11 -5.65 30.51
CA GLU A 255 4.35 -6.95 29.85
C GLU A 255 3.92 -8.20 30.66
N LEU A 256 3.54 -8.03 31.93
CA LEU A 256 3.03 -9.09 32.80
C LEU A 256 1.49 -9.11 32.88
N ALA A 257 0.80 -8.12 32.30
CA ALA A 257 -0.66 -8.05 32.22
C ALA A 257 -1.20 -8.74 30.95
N ASN A 258 -2.50 -9.02 30.93
CA ASN A 258 -3.17 -9.52 29.73
C ASN A 258 -3.64 -8.33 28.84
N MET A 259 -3.80 -8.57 27.54
CA MET A 259 -4.22 -7.58 26.53
C MET A 259 -5.64 -7.00 26.78
N GLU A 260 -6.44 -7.74 27.53
CA GLU A 260 -7.76 -7.35 28.04
C GLU A 260 -7.66 -6.34 29.20
N GLU A 261 -6.55 -6.34 29.94
CA GLU A 261 -6.31 -5.56 31.17
C GLU A 261 -5.37 -4.36 30.94
N ASP A 262 -4.44 -4.47 29.97
CA ASP A 262 -3.53 -3.42 29.56
C ASP A 262 -3.62 -3.15 28.05
N PRO A 263 -4.43 -2.15 27.63
CA PRO A 263 -4.70 -1.85 26.23
C PRO A 263 -3.95 -0.61 25.70
N ARG A 264 -2.90 -0.14 26.39
CA ARG A 264 -2.20 1.09 26.01
C ARG A 264 -0.86 0.82 25.34
N SER A 265 -0.45 1.72 24.46
CA SER A 265 0.87 1.68 23.80
C SER A 265 1.40 3.08 23.49
N ALA A 266 2.72 3.23 23.48
CA ALA A 266 3.42 4.48 23.20
C ALA A 266 4.43 4.30 22.07
N GLY A 267 4.39 5.17 21.06
CA GLY A 267 5.29 5.12 19.91
C GLY A 267 4.96 4.03 18.87
N VAL A 268 3.85 3.32 19.05
CA VAL A 268 3.39 2.23 18.19
C VAL A 268 2.24 2.72 17.30
N ALA A 269 2.25 2.35 16.02
CA ALA A 269 1.08 2.51 15.16
C ALA A 269 0.16 1.28 15.30
N THR A 270 -1.13 1.49 15.56
CA THR A 270 -2.12 0.41 15.77
C THR A 270 -2.48 -0.33 14.47
N PHE A 271 -3.25 -1.42 14.57
CA PHE A 271 -3.54 -2.34 13.45
C PHE A 271 -3.96 -1.62 12.15
N VAL A 272 -4.97 -0.73 12.22
CA VAL A 272 -5.50 0.00 11.05
C VAL A 272 -4.47 0.96 10.46
N LEU A 273 -3.67 1.62 11.31
CA LEU A 273 -2.63 2.54 10.84
C LEU A 273 -1.54 1.80 10.04
N GLN A 274 -1.22 0.56 10.43
CA GLN A 274 -0.26 -0.28 9.71
C GLN A 274 -0.85 -0.91 8.44
N GLU A 275 -2.10 -1.37 8.46
CA GLU A 275 -2.71 -2.09 7.33
C GLU A 275 -3.30 -1.16 6.26
N GLU A 276 -3.93 -0.06 6.65
CA GLU A 276 -4.79 0.76 5.77
C GLU A 276 -4.26 2.16 5.44
N PHE A 277 -3.21 2.59 6.15
CA PHE A 277 -2.56 3.88 5.94
C PHE A 277 -1.05 3.75 5.65
N ASP A 278 -0.48 2.54 5.60
CA ASP A 278 0.96 2.29 5.44
C ASP A 278 1.86 2.99 6.50
N ARG A 279 1.34 3.28 7.70
CA ARG A 279 2.12 3.87 8.80
C ARG A 279 2.51 2.81 9.82
N TYR A 280 3.81 2.52 9.90
CA TYR A 280 4.35 1.42 10.70
C TYR A 280 5.07 1.85 11.99
N SER A 281 4.93 3.11 12.39
CA SER A 281 5.59 3.69 13.56
C SER A 281 4.78 4.86 14.11
N GLY A 282 4.83 5.05 15.43
CA GLY A 282 4.18 6.14 16.16
C GLY A 282 5.15 7.06 16.90
N TYR A 283 6.46 7.06 16.60
CA TYR A 283 7.42 7.98 17.23
C TYR A 283 8.42 8.60 16.25
N TRP A 284 8.85 9.83 16.53
CA TRP A 284 9.70 10.65 15.65
C TRP A 284 10.69 11.49 16.47
N TRP A 285 11.99 11.18 16.32
CA TRP A 285 13.07 12.04 16.80
C TRP A 285 12.98 13.44 16.19
N CYS A 286 13.18 14.47 17.02
CA CYS A 286 13.51 15.81 16.55
C CYS A 286 14.88 15.78 15.84
N PRO A 287 15.04 16.46 14.69
CA PRO A 287 16.29 16.45 13.94
C PRO A 287 17.42 17.24 14.61
N GLU A 288 17.07 18.19 15.48
CA GLU A 288 17.99 19.11 16.15
C GLU A 288 18.01 18.91 17.68
N ALA A 289 19.12 19.29 18.32
CA ALA A 289 19.31 19.22 19.78
C ALA A 289 19.43 20.62 20.41
N GLU A 290 18.58 20.90 21.39
CA GLU A 290 18.61 22.17 22.12
C GLU A 290 19.79 22.17 23.11
N THR A 291 20.73 23.11 22.96
CA THR A 291 21.91 23.20 23.84
C THR A 291 21.67 24.17 24.99
N THR A 292 21.82 23.69 26.22
CA THR A 292 21.57 24.49 27.43
C THR A 292 22.80 25.34 27.83
N PRO A 293 22.63 26.38 28.67
CA PRO A 293 23.75 27.18 29.19
C PRO A 293 24.78 26.42 30.04
N SER A 294 24.49 25.17 30.47
CA SER A 294 25.45 24.30 31.17
C SER A 294 26.32 23.47 30.23
N GLY A 295 26.10 23.54 28.90
CA GLY A 295 26.72 22.66 27.92
C GLY A 295 26.05 21.28 27.81
N SER A 296 24.90 21.12 28.45
CA SER A 296 24.03 19.93 28.31
C SER A 296 23.24 20.02 27.00
N LYS A 297 22.75 18.90 26.49
CA LYS A 297 21.80 18.85 25.36
C LYS A 297 20.41 18.41 25.83
N ILE A 298 19.36 18.83 25.13
CA ILE A 298 18.02 18.25 25.22
C ILE A 298 17.71 17.61 23.87
N LEU A 299 17.52 16.28 23.85
CA LEU A 299 16.95 15.57 22.73
C LEU A 299 15.43 15.47 22.91
N ARG A 300 14.68 15.40 21.82
CA ARG A 300 13.21 15.39 21.84
C ARG A 300 12.67 14.24 20.98
N ILE A 301 11.69 13.51 21.50
CA ILE A 301 10.89 12.54 20.72
C ILE A 301 9.42 12.96 20.79
N LEU A 302 8.83 13.26 19.63
CA LEU A 302 7.37 13.31 19.47
C LEU A 302 6.87 11.86 19.40
N TYR A 303 5.79 11.52 20.11
CA TYR A 303 5.16 10.22 19.96
C TYR A 303 3.63 10.25 20.06
N GLU A 304 3.02 9.22 19.50
CA GLU A 304 1.60 8.88 19.60
C GLU A 304 1.38 7.92 20.78
N GLU A 305 0.49 8.29 21.70
CA GLU A 305 0.02 7.41 22.77
C GLU A 305 -1.40 6.95 22.43
N ASN A 306 -1.62 5.63 22.45
CA ASN A 306 -2.89 4.99 22.10
C ASN A 306 -3.54 4.35 23.33
N ASP A 307 -4.86 4.44 23.43
CA ASP A 307 -5.70 3.63 24.33
C ASP A 307 -6.71 2.82 23.49
N GLU A 308 -6.49 1.51 23.41
CA GLU A 308 -7.36 0.57 22.69
C GLU A 308 -8.49 -0.02 23.57
N SER A 309 -8.74 0.52 24.77
CA SER A 309 -9.72 -0.03 25.74
C SER A 309 -11.08 -0.37 25.13
N GLU A 310 -11.65 0.57 24.36
CA GLU A 310 -12.98 0.48 23.75
C GLU A 310 -12.98 -0.28 22.41
N VAL A 311 -11.80 -0.62 21.87
CA VAL A 311 -11.66 -1.35 20.60
C VAL A 311 -11.99 -2.82 20.83
N GLU A 312 -12.86 -3.38 19.99
CA GLU A 312 -13.32 -4.77 20.13
C GLU A 312 -12.17 -5.77 20.04
N ILE A 313 -12.25 -6.83 20.84
CA ILE A 313 -11.29 -7.95 20.85
C ILE A 313 -11.85 -9.11 20.02
N ILE A 314 -11.18 -9.42 18.91
CA ILE A 314 -11.39 -10.66 18.15
C ILE A 314 -10.37 -11.73 18.55
N HIS A 315 -10.64 -12.98 18.19
CA HIS A 315 -9.80 -14.13 18.54
C HIS A 315 -9.39 -14.87 17.25
N VAL A 316 -8.12 -14.71 16.85
CA VAL A 316 -7.56 -15.37 15.66
C VAL A 316 -6.85 -16.65 16.09
N THR A 317 -6.97 -17.75 15.33
CA THR A 317 -6.33 -19.02 15.70
C THR A 317 -4.81 -18.84 15.81
N SER A 318 -4.23 -19.38 16.89
CA SER A 318 -2.79 -19.28 17.14
C SER A 318 -2.00 -20.19 16.17
N PRO A 319 -0.85 -19.76 15.61
CA PRO A 319 -0.09 -20.57 14.65
C PRO A 319 0.36 -21.94 15.17
N MET A 320 0.53 -22.10 16.48
CA MET A 320 0.82 -23.38 17.13
C MET A 320 -0.46 -24.20 17.32
N LEU A 321 -0.96 -24.80 16.24
CA LEU A 321 -2.27 -25.48 16.17
C LEU A 321 -2.46 -26.57 17.24
N GLU A 322 -1.40 -27.24 17.68
CA GLU A 322 -1.41 -28.27 18.74
C GLU A 322 -1.94 -27.73 20.08
N THR A 323 -1.67 -26.45 20.37
CA THR A 323 -2.15 -25.76 21.58
C THR A 323 -3.67 -25.65 21.60
N ARG A 324 -4.30 -25.59 20.41
CA ARG A 324 -5.74 -25.32 20.19
C ARG A 324 -6.20 -24.04 20.90
N ARG A 325 -5.32 -23.02 20.93
CA ARG A 325 -5.61 -21.66 21.41
C ARG A 325 -5.89 -20.70 20.25
N ALA A 326 -6.50 -19.58 20.60
CA ALA A 326 -6.54 -18.37 19.79
C ALA A 326 -5.78 -17.26 20.52
N ASP A 327 -5.28 -16.30 19.75
CA ASP A 327 -4.63 -15.09 20.22
C ASP A 327 -5.64 -13.93 20.15
N SER A 328 -5.64 -13.05 21.15
CA SER A 328 -6.46 -11.83 21.19
C SER A 328 -5.92 -10.78 20.21
N PHE A 329 -6.81 -10.05 19.54
CA PHE A 329 -6.48 -8.92 18.66
C PHE A 329 -7.48 -7.78 18.87
N ARG A 330 -6.97 -6.54 19.05
CA ARG A 330 -7.78 -5.33 18.96
C ARG A 330 -8.08 -5.09 17.47
N TYR A 331 -9.36 -5.11 17.10
CA TYR A 331 -9.80 -4.99 15.71
C TYR A 331 -11.02 -4.07 15.63
N PRO A 332 -10.84 -2.79 15.26
CA PRO A 332 -11.95 -1.86 15.09
C PRO A 332 -12.69 -2.20 13.78
N LYS A 333 -13.70 -3.07 13.87
CA LYS A 333 -14.61 -3.32 12.74
C LYS A 333 -15.38 -2.04 12.39
N THR A 334 -15.75 -1.88 11.13
CA THR A 334 -16.52 -0.72 10.65
C THR A 334 -17.76 -0.45 11.52
N GLY A 335 -17.93 0.82 11.91
CA GLY A 335 -18.97 1.27 12.82
C GLY A 335 -18.68 1.15 14.33
N THR A 336 -17.50 0.67 14.76
CA THR A 336 -17.13 0.65 16.20
C THR A 336 -16.05 1.68 16.55
N ALA A 337 -15.59 1.69 17.80
CA ALA A 337 -14.54 2.60 18.25
C ALA A 337 -13.20 2.26 17.61
N ASN A 338 -12.53 3.28 17.05
CA ASN A 338 -11.09 3.28 16.85
C ASN A 338 -10.39 3.48 18.22
N PRO A 339 -9.06 3.25 18.32
CA PRO A 339 -8.27 3.66 19.49
C PRO A 339 -8.47 5.14 19.81
N LYS A 340 -8.46 5.50 21.10
CA LYS A 340 -8.27 6.91 21.49
C LYS A 340 -6.79 7.24 21.28
N VAL A 341 -6.50 8.37 20.64
CA VAL A 341 -5.12 8.77 20.29
C VAL A 341 -4.79 10.16 20.81
N THR A 342 -3.54 10.37 21.21
CA THR A 342 -3.03 11.70 21.56
C THR A 342 -1.55 11.83 21.20
N PHE A 343 -1.07 13.07 21.04
CA PHE A 343 0.36 13.33 20.97
C PHE A 343 0.95 13.56 22.36
N LYS A 344 2.18 13.10 22.52
CA LYS A 344 3.05 13.25 23.69
C LYS A 344 4.45 13.64 23.23
N MET A 345 5.27 14.14 24.15
CA MET A 345 6.67 14.46 23.87
C MET A 345 7.59 14.10 25.03
N SER A 346 8.63 13.32 24.77
CA SER A 346 9.69 13.05 25.73
C SER A 346 10.85 14.03 25.50
N GLU A 347 11.19 14.81 26.53
CA GLU A 347 12.41 15.62 26.62
C GLU A 347 13.48 14.84 27.40
N ILE A 348 14.65 14.67 26.80
CA ILE A 348 15.74 13.82 27.31
C ILE A 348 16.95 14.72 27.53
N ILE A 349 17.29 14.98 28.80
CA ILE A 349 18.35 15.93 29.17
C ILE A 349 19.67 15.16 29.38
N ILE A 350 20.73 15.56 28.66
CA ILE A 350 21.98 14.81 28.54
C ILE A 350 23.18 15.67 28.94
N ASP A 351 24.09 15.12 29.75
CA ASP A 351 25.33 15.79 30.17
C ASP A 351 26.38 15.91 29.04
N ALA A 352 27.47 16.65 29.29
CA ALA A 352 28.55 16.84 28.33
C ALA A 352 29.36 15.55 28.09
N GLU A 353 29.20 14.54 28.95
CA GLU A 353 29.79 13.20 28.87
C GLU A 353 28.88 12.17 28.15
N GLY A 354 27.71 12.59 27.64
CA GLY A 354 26.79 11.75 26.87
C GLY A 354 25.92 10.81 27.71
N ARG A 355 25.52 11.22 28.92
CA ARG A 355 24.67 10.44 29.85
C ARG A 355 23.38 11.17 30.20
N ILE A 356 22.33 10.42 30.50
CA ILE A 356 21.00 11.00 30.80
C ILE A 356 20.99 11.56 32.23
N ILE A 357 20.87 12.89 32.32
CA ILE A 357 20.59 13.61 33.57
C ILE A 357 19.14 13.35 34.01
N ASP A 358 18.19 13.55 33.10
CA ASP A 358 16.75 13.48 33.40
C ASP A 358 15.92 13.15 32.15
N VAL A 359 14.68 12.70 32.36
CA VAL A 359 13.68 12.44 31.31
C VAL A 359 12.33 13.00 31.75
N ILE A 360 11.80 13.95 30.98
CA ILE A 360 10.51 14.59 31.23
C ILE A 360 9.53 14.13 30.15
N ASP A 361 8.51 13.37 30.53
CA ASP A 361 7.35 13.12 29.67
C ASP A 361 6.37 14.29 29.72
N LYS A 362 5.79 14.62 28.57
CA LYS A 362 4.93 15.79 28.38
C LYS A 362 3.68 15.47 27.57
N GLU A 363 2.58 16.07 27.99
CA GLU A 363 1.28 15.99 27.36
C GLU A 363 0.85 17.33 26.73
N LEU A 364 -0.07 17.26 25.76
CA LEU A 364 -0.71 18.45 25.20
C LEU A 364 -1.43 19.23 26.30
N ILE A 365 -1.23 20.55 26.32
CA ILE A 365 -1.85 21.51 27.25
C ILE A 365 -3.39 21.42 27.33
N GLN A 366 -4.04 20.92 26.27
CA GLN A 366 -5.47 20.61 26.21
C GLN A 366 -5.66 19.26 25.49
N PRO A 367 -6.76 18.52 25.73
CA PRO A 367 -6.98 17.22 25.09
C PRO A 367 -6.96 17.27 23.56
N PHE A 368 -6.56 16.16 22.95
CA PHE A 368 -6.39 16.03 21.50
C PHE A 368 -7.67 16.41 20.74
N GLU A 369 -8.83 15.98 21.22
CA GLU A 369 -10.15 16.21 20.62
C GLU A 369 -10.59 17.69 20.67
N ILE A 370 -9.97 18.49 21.55
CA ILE A 370 -10.20 19.94 21.67
C ILE A 370 -9.25 20.74 20.77
N LEU A 371 -8.01 20.28 20.61
CA LEU A 371 -7.01 20.92 19.74
C LEU A 371 -7.19 20.55 18.26
N PHE A 372 -7.70 19.35 17.98
CA PHE A 372 -7.85 18.76 16.65
C PHE A 372 -9.29 18.25 16.44
N GLU A 373 -10.24 19.18 16.52
CA GLU A 373 -11.69 18.90 16.46
C GLU A 373 -12.09 18.02 15.27
N GLY A 374 -12.68 16.84 15.55
CA GLY A 374 -13.17 15.90 14.54
C GLY A 374 -12.08 15.12 13.79
N VAL A 375 -10.88 14.98 14.35
CA VAL A 375 -9.82 14.09 13.84
C VAL A 375 -9.97 12.70 14.47
N GLU A 376 -9.81 11.66 13.64
CA GLU A 376 -9.86 10.24 14.04
C GLU A 376 -8.52 9.54 13.80
N TYR A 377 -7.78 9.89 12.73
CA TYR A 377 -6.54 9.21 12.36
C TYR A 377 -5.37 10.18 12.23
N ILE A 378 -4.27 9.89 12.94
CA ILE A 378 -2.94 10.48 12.67
C ILE A 378 -2.33 9.72 11.48
N ALA A 379 -2.45 10.27 10.27
CA ALA A 379 -2.05 9.55 9.05
C ALA A 379 -0.53 9.57 8.83
N ARG A 380 0.13 10.70 9.08
CA ARG A 380 1.60 10.88 9.04
C ARG A 380 1.99 11.92 10.09
N ALA A 381 3.20 11.84 10.63
CA ALA A 381 3.78 12.90 11.45
C ALA A 381 5.31 12.95 11.28
N GLY A 382 5.93 14.01 11.78
CA GLY A 382 7.36 14.25 11.74
C GLY A 382 7.73 15.63 12.29
N TRP A 383 8.84 16.19 11.83
CA TRP A 383 9.37 17.49 12.25
C TRP A 383 9.74 18.37 11.04
N THR A 384 9.73 19.70 11.20
CA THR A 384 10.38 20.60 10.24
C THR A 384 11.91 20.41 10.30
N PRO A 385 12.68 20.75 9.25
CA PRO A 385 14.12 20.48 9.20
C PRO A 385 14.91 21.03 10.39
N GLU A 386 14.47 22.15 10.96
CA GLU A 386 15.11 22.87 12.07
C GLU A 386 14.61 22.43 13.46
N GLY A 387 13.73 21.42 13.54
CA GLY A 387 13.11 20.97 14.79
C GLY A 387 12.13 21.96 15.45
N LYS A 388 11.91 23.14 14.86
CA LYS A 388 11.08 24.23 15.43
C LYS A 388 9.62 23.80 15.66
N TYR A 389 9.07 22.99 14.77
CA TYR A 389 7.73 22.42 14.91
C TYR A 389 7.74 20.93 14.62
N ALA A 390 6.98 20.17 15.41
CA ALA A 390 6.41 18.92 14.93
C ALA A 390 5.33 19.22 13.88
N TRP A 391 5.13 18.32 12.92
CA TRP A 391 4.01 18.39 11.99
C TRP A 391 3.22 17.08 11.98
N SER A 392 1.94 17.17 11.63
CA SER A 392 1.07 16.02 11.44
C SER A 392 0.13 16.22 10.26
N ILE A 393 -0.16 15.12 9.55
CA ILE A 393 -1.25 14.98 8.58
C ILE A 393 -2.37 14.21 9.28
N LEU A 394 -3.50 14.88 9.47
CA LEU A 394 -4.64 14.41 10.24
C LEU A 394 -5.84 14.18 9.31
N LEU A 395 -6.62 13.12 9.59
CA LEU A 395 -7.87 12.82 8.88
C LEU A 395 -9.07 12.78 9.85
N ASP A 396 -10.22 13.19 9.35
CA ASP A 396 -11.50 12.86 9.97
C ASP A 396 -11.87 11.37 9.77
N ARG A 397 -12.84 10.87 10.55
CA ARG A 397 -13.28 9.47 10.50
C ARG A 397 -13.75 9.01 9.11
N SER A 398 -14.47 9.87 8.38
CA SER A 398 -14.94 9.56 7.02
C SER A 398 -13.86 9.63 5.95
N GLN A 399 -12.67 10.13 6.30
CA GLN A 399 -11.52 10.29 5.40
C GLN A 399 -11.86 11.18 4.19
N THR A 400 -12.65 12.24 4.43
CA THR A 400 -13.07 13.25 3.45
C THR A 400 -12.54 14.65 3.74
N ARG A 401 -11.94 14.88 4.93
CA ARG A 401 -11.21 16.09 5.33
C ARG A 401 -9.79 15.73 5.76
N LEU A 402 -8.80 16.34 5.12
CA LEU A 402 -7.39 16.29 5.50
C LEU A 402 -6.94 17.64 6.04
N GLN A 403 -6.16 17.62 7.13
CA GLN A 403 -5.49 18.79 7.69
C GLN A 403 -3.98 18.53 7.81
N ILE A 404 -3.15 19.51 7.45
CA ILE A 404 -1.72 19.52 7.81
C ILE A 404 -1.54 20.56 8.91
N VAL A 405 -1.00 20.14 10.05
CA VAL A 405 -0.96 20.95 11.28
C VAL A 405 0.45 20.97 11.86
N LEU A 406 0.95 22.17 12.18
CA LEU A 406 2.17 22.35 12.96
C LEU A 406 1.83 22.39 14.46
N ILE A 407 2.70 21.78 15.26
CA ILE A 407 2.58 21.64 16.70
C ILE A 407 3.91 22.10 17.31
N SER A 408 3.91 23.23 18.03
CA SER A 408 5.12 23.70 18.75
C SER A 408 5.42 22.78 19.93
N PRO A 409 6.70 22.50 20.25
CA PRO A 409 7.10 21.90 21.52
C PRO A 409 6.54 22.62 22.76
N GLU A 410 6.28 23.93 22.68
CA GLU A 410 5.66 24.72 23.75
C GLU A 410 4.18 24.36 24.03
N LEU A 411 3.50 23.59 23.15
CA LEU A 411 2.17 23.04 23.44
C LEU A 411 2.21 21.86 24.43
N PHE A 412 3.41 21.35 24.74
CA PHE A 412 3.61 20.18 25.59
C PHE A 412 4.12 20.60 26.99
N ILE A 413 3.30 20.34 28.01
CA ILE A 413 3.61 20.58 29.42
C ILE A 413 3.97 19.27 30.12
N PRO A 414 4.84 19.28 31.17
CA PRO A 414 5.09 18.10 31.98
C PRO A 414 3.80 17.45 32.49
N VAL A 415 3.76 16.12 32.49
CA VAL A 415 2.65 15.34 33.07
C VAL A 415 2.71 15.49 34.60
N GLU A 416 1.66 16.03 35.21
CA GLU A 416 1.58 16.32 36.65
C GLU A 416 0.23 15.90 37.25
N ASP A 417 0.26 15.07 38.29
CA ASP A 417 -0.92 14.61 39.04
C ASP A 417 -1.49 15.72 39.96
N ASP A 418 -0.67 16.66 40.43
CA ASP A 418 -1.17 17.80 41.21
C ASP A 418 -1.86 18.81 40.29
N ALA A 419 -3.18 18.87 40.37
CA ALA A 419 -4.00 19.82 39.63
C ALA A 419 -3.61 21.30 39.88
N MET A 420 -3.00 21.65 41.02
CA MET A 420 -2.55 23.02 41.28
C MET A 420 -1.25 23.35 40.52
N GLU A 421 -0.25 22.46 40.55
CA GLU A 421 0.96 22.59 39.73
C GLU A 421 0.63 22.50 38.23
N ARG A 422 -0.20 21.55 37.80
CA ARG A 422 -0.65 21.44 36.41
C ARG A 422 -1.35 22.70 35.92
N GLN A 423 -2.16 23.35 36.77
CA GLN A 423 -2.76 24.66 36.43
C GLN A 423 -1.70 25.76 36.31
N ARG A 424 -0.67 25.78 37.17
CA ARG A 424 0.47 26.71 37.06
C ARG A 424 1.24 26.52 35.75
N LEU A 425 1.45 25.27 35.32
CA LEU A 425 2.06 24.95 34.03
C LEU A 425 1.21 25.45 32.86
N ILE A 426 -0.11 25.21 32.88
CA ILE A 426 -1.04 25.70 31.84
C ILE A 426 -1.02 27.23 31.74
N GLU A 427 -1.04 27.93 32.88
CA GLU A 427 -0.99 29.40 32.93
C GLU A 427 0.37 29.98 32.50
N SER A 428 1.44 29.17 32.51
CA SER A 428 2.78 29.60 32.06
C SER A 428 2.94 29.62 30.53
N VAL A 429 2.16 28.85 29.78
CA VAL A 429 2.29 28.71 28.32
C VAL A 429 1.55 29.84 27.59
N PRO A 430 2.26 30.74 26.85
CA PRO A 430 1.65 31.93 26.28
C PRO A 430 0.47 31.63 25.36
N ASP A 431 -0.58 32.46 25.48
CA ASP A 431 -1.84 32.35 24.73
C ASP A 431 -1.68 32.55 23.20
N SER A 432 -0.47 32.89 22.74
CA SER A 432 -0.06 32.92 21.32
C SER A 432 0.39 31.56 20.80
N VAL A 433 0.89 30.67 21.67
CA VAL A 433 1.27 29.28 21.35
C VAL A 433 -0.01 28.49 21.10
N THR A 434 -0.16 27.94 19.89
CA THR A 434 -1.42 27.39 19.38
C THR A 434 -1.13 26.37 18.27
N PRO A 435 -2.00 25.36 18.02
CA PRO A 435 -1.90 24.55 16.82
C PRO A 435 -2.08 25.42 15.56
N LEU A 436 -1.31 25.14 14.51
CA LEU A 436 -1.34 25.92 13.27
C LEU A 436 -1.71 25.01 12.10
N ILE A 437 -2.99 25.02 11.71
CA ILE A 437 -3.49 24.28 10.54
C ILE A 437 -3.02 25.04 9.29
N ILE A 438 -1.88 24.63 8.74
CA ILE A 438 -1.20 25.28 7.61
C ILE A 438 -1.81 24.88 6.25
N TYR A 439 -2.58 23.79 6.22
CA TYR A 439 -3.34 23.36 5.06
C TYR A 439 -4.59 22.58 5.49
N GLU A 440 -5.69 22.72 4.74
CA GLU A 440 -6.86 21.85 4.84
C GLU A 440 -7.45 21.64 3.44
N GLU A 441 -7.86 20.42 3.13
CA GLU A 441 -8.65 20.11 1.94
C GLU A 441 -9.77 19.12 2.23
N THR A 442 -10.78 19.11 1.36
CA THR A 442 -11.93 18.20 1.43
C THR A 442 -12.31 17.64 0.06
N THR A 443 -13.01 16.50 0.07
CA THR A 443 -13.48 15.82 -1.15
C THR A 443 -14.82 15.11 -0.91
N ASP A 444 -15.64 14.99 -1.95
CA ASP A 444 -16.84 14.16 -1.97
C ASP A 444 -16.55 12.66 -2.21
N ILE A 445 -15.30 12.30 -2.52
CA ILE A 445 -14.82 10.93 -2.76
C ILE A 445 -14.06 10.41 -1.54
N TRP A 446 -12.73 10.46 -1.49
CA TRP A 446 -11.92 10.13 -0.29
C TRP A 446 -10.50 10.69 -0.42
N ILE A 447 -9.82 10.86 0.71
CA ILE A 447 -8.41 11.24 0.76
C ILE A 447 -7.53 9.99 0.62
N ASN A 448 -6.77 9.92 -0.47
CA ASN A 448 -5.69 8.94 -0.65
C ASN A 448 -4.40 9.46 0.01
N ILE A 449 -4.10 9.02 1.22
CA ILE A 449 -2.85 9.35 1.93
C ILE A 449 -1.61 8.94 1.14
N HIS A 450 -0.58 9.78 1.20
CA HIS A 450 0.68 9.62 0.49
C HIS A 450 1.86 10.22 1.28
N ASP A 451 3.06 9.79 0.92
CA ASP A 451 4.31 10.13 1.61
C ASP A 451 4.96 11.44 1.10
N ILE A 452 4.31 12.14 0.15
CA ILE A 452 4.78 13.43 -0.38
C ILE A 452 4.40 14.58 0.57
N PHE A 453 5.38 15.06 1.33
CA PHE A 453 5.35 16.34 2.03
C PHE A 453 6.79 16.84 2.22
N HIS A 454 7.13 18.01 1.68
CA HIS A 454 8.47 18.63 1.81
C HIS A 454 8.34 20.04 2.38
N VAL A 455 8.93 20.29 3.55
CA VAL A 455 8.99 21.63 4.15
C VAL A 455 10.31 22.30 3.77
N PHE A 456 10.25 23.52 3.24
CA PHE A 456 11.45 24.32 2.98
C PHE A 456 11.97 24.98 4.26
N PRO A 457 13.29 25.25 4.38
CA PRO A 457 13.85 26.01 5.49
C PRO A 457 13.17 27.37 5.69
N GLN A 458 12.80 27.70 6.93
CA GLN A 458 11.97 28.88 7.22
C GLN A 458 12.74 30.20 7.00
N SER A 459 12.35 30.97 5.97
CA SER A 459 12.97 32.27 5.65
C SER A 459 12.34 33.49 6.35
N HIS A 460 11.11 33.36 6.85
CA HIS A 460 10.36 34.38 7.58
C HIS A 460 9.66 33.72 8.77
N GLU A 461 9.77 34.30 9.98
CA GLU A 461 9.27 33.66 11.21
C GLU A 461 7.75 33.40 11.20
N ASP A 462 6.99 34.23 10.48
CA ASP A 462 5.54 34.23 10.35
C ASP A 462 5.01 33.56 9.08
N GLU A 463 5.86 32.89 8.29
CA GLU A 463 5.45 32.13 7.10
C GLU A 463 6.11 30.75 7.04
N ILE A 464 5.43 29.76 6.45
CA ILE A 464 6.03 28.47 6.07
C ILE A 464 5.79 28.19 4.58
N GLU A 465 6.82 27.71 3.88
CA GLU A 465 6.71 27.20 2.52
C GLU A 465 6.86 25.68 2.49
N PHE A 466 6.04 25.00 1.70
CA PHE A 466 6.10 23.54 1.54
C PHE A 466 5.61 23.09 0.15
N ILE A 467 5.99 21.88 -0.24
CA ILE A 467 5.37 21.14 -1.34
C ILE A 467 4.48 20.04 -0.74
N PHE A 468 3.22 20.00 -1.18
CA PHE A 468 2.28 18.91 -0.92
C PHE A 468 1.71 18.38 -2.24
N ALA A 469 1.12 17.19 -2.21
CA ALA A 469 0.37 16.63 -3.33
C ALA A 469 -1.12 16.60 -3.02
N SER A 470 -1.99 16.76 -4.02
CA SER A 470 -3.45 16.76 -3.81
C SER A 470 -4.20 16.23 -5.03
N GLU A 471 -5.25 15.45 -4.79
CA GLU A 471 -6.25 15.06 -5.79
C GLU A 471 -7.48 15.98 -5.78
N CYS A 472 -7.78 16.60 -4.62
CA CYS A 472 -9.05 17.29 -4.34
C CYS A 472 -9.32 18.50 -5.25
N LYS A 473 -8.28 19.12 -5.82
CA LYS A 473 -8.39 20.33 -6.67
C LYS A 473 -8.88 20.01 -8.10
N THR A 474 -8.63 18.82 -8.62
CA THR A 474 -8.85 18.48 -10.04
C THR A 474 -9.49 17.11 -10.29
N GLY A 475 -9.29 16.16 -9.37
CA GLY A 475 -9.55 14.73 -9.55
C GLY A 475 -8.32 13.90 -9.98
N PHE A 476 -7.13 14.50 -10.06
CA PHE A 476 -5.84 13.83 -10.30
C PHE A 476 -4.77 14.37 -9.37
N ARG A 477 -3.85 13.50 -8.92
CA ARG A 477 -2.82 13.90 -7.95
C ARG A 477 -1.77 14.78 -8.59
N HIS A 478 -1.65 16.01 -8.11
CA HIS A 478 -0.65 16.97 -8.57
C HIS A 478 0.13 17.59 -7.41
N LEU A 479 1.33 18.08 -7.71
CA LEU A 479 2.18 18.82 -6.77
C LEU A 479 1.76 20.29 -6.71
N TYR A 480 1.75 20.85 -5.50
CA TYR A 480 1.46 22.26 -5.22
C TYR A 480 2.55 22.82 -4.29
N LYS A 481 3.13 23.98 -4.63
CA LYS A 481 3.88 24.80 -3.68
C LYS A 481 2.87 25.65 -2.93
N ILE A 482 2.88 25.57 -1.61
CA ILE A 482 1.97 26.32 -0.74
C ILE A 482 2.82 27.17 0.21
N THR A 483 2.39 28.41 0.40
CA THR A 483 2.94 29.33 1.42
C THR A 483 1.82 29.73 2.37
N SER A 484 1.97 29.46 3.66
CA SER A 484 0.94 29.73 4.69
C SER A 484 1.44 30.64 5.79
N ILE A 485 0.60 31.59 6.22
CA ILE A 485 0.95 32.61 7.23
C ILE A 485 0.66 32.06 8.63
N LEU A 486 1.70 31.94 9.46
CA LEU A 486 1.69 31.44 10.83
C LEU A 486 1.15 32.50 11.80
N LYS A 487 -0.13 32.86 11.62
CA LYS A 487 -0.76 33.94 12.35
C LYS A 487 -1.22 33.50 13.76
N GLU A 488 -1.00 34.37 14.75
CA GLU A 488 -1.56 34.22 16.10
C GLU A 488 -3.08 33.97 16.06
N SER A 489 -3.53 32.94 16.76
CA SER A 489 -4.96 32.57 16.83
C SER A 489 -5.80 33.64 17.53
N LYS A 490 -7.08 33.71 17.14
CA LYS A 490 -8.12 34.45 17.88
C LYS A 490 -8.53 33.74 19.17
N TYR A 491 -8.30 32.43 19.25
CA TYR A 491 -8.57 31.64 20.45
C TYR A 491 -7.59 32.03 21.57
N LYS A 492 -8.09 32.00 22.81
CA LYS A 492 -7.36 32.33 24.02
C LYS A 492 -7.80 31.40 25.15
N ARG A 493 -6.90 30.53 25.63
CA ARG A 493 -7.14 29.60 26.74
C ARG A 493 -7.52 30.35 28.01
N SER A 494 -6.91 31.52 28.24
CA SER A 494 -7.26 32.43 29.35
C SER A 494 -8.74 32.87 29.38
N SER A 495 -9.46 32.75 28.25
CA SER A 495 -10.90 33.07 28.19
C SER A 495 -11.80 31.91 28.65
N GLY A 496 -11.24 30.73 28.95
CA GLY A 496 -11.97 29.57 29.48
C GLY A 496 -12.96 28.91 28.49
N GLY A 497 -12.91 29.27 27.21
CA GLY A 497 -13.74 28.70 26.16
C GLY A 497 -13.10 27.53 25.43
N LEU A 498 -13.86 26.88 24.55
CA LEU A 498 -13.33 25.97 23.53
C LEU A 498 -13.04 26.75 22.23
N PRO A 499 -12.05 26.31 21.41
CA PRO A 499 -11.80 26.92 20.10
C PRO A 499 -12.95 26.65 19.13
N ALA A 500 -13.20 27.56 18.18
CA ALA A 500 -14.09 27.29 17.06
C ALA A 500 -13.33 26.56 15.93
N PRO A 501 -14.01 25.75 15.06
CA PRO A 501 -13.38 24.96 13.98
C PRO A 501 -12.58 25.71 12.89
N SER A 502 -12.36 27.01 13.05
CA SER A 502 -11.55 27.85 12.16
C SER A 502 -10.51 28.72 12.88
N ASP A 503 -10.41 28.66 14.22
CA ASP A 503 -9.52 29.55 14.97
C ASP A 503 -8.03 29.19 14.82
N PHE A 504 -7.71 27.94 14.48
CA PHE A 504 -6.36 27.45 14.20
C PHE A 504 -5.98 27.48 12.71
N LYS A 505 -6.86 27.96 11.82
CA LYS A 505 -6.61 27.95 10.37
C LYS A 505 -5.72 29.11 9.92
N CYS A 506 -4.54 28.76 9.40
CA CYS A 506 -3.60 29.70 8.83
C CYS A 506 -4.13 30.24 7.48
N PRO A 507 -4.00 31.55 7.19
CA PRO A 507 -4.25 32.06 5.85
C PRO A 507 -3.21 31.52 4.85
N VAL A 508 -3.67 30.86 3.80
CA VAL A 508 -2.82 30.53 2.64
C VAL A 508 -2.52 31.84 1.89
N LYS A 509 -1.24 32.18 1.78
CA LYS A 509 -0.72 33.33 1.02
C LYS A 509 -0.59 33.02 -0.47
N GLU A 510 -0.18 31.80 -0.79
CA GLU A 510 0.12 31.33 -2.14
C GLU A 510 -0.17 29.82 -2.26
N GLU A 511 -0.79 29.40 -3.36
CA GLU A 511 -0.97 27.99 -3.75
C GLU A 511 -0.68 27.88 -5.26
N ILE A 512 0.55 27.53 -5.62
CA ILE A 512 1.00 27.37 -7.01
C ILE A 512 0.91 25.89 -7.39
N ALA A 513 0.08 25.58 -8.39
CA ALA A 513 0.10 24.27 -9.04
C ALA A 513 1.40 24.06 -9.82
N ILE A 514 2.24 23.11 -9.39
CA ILE A 514 3.52 22.77 -10.04
C ILE A 514 3.29 21.82 -11.23
N THR A 515 2.27 20.97 -11.16
CA THR A 515 1.90 20.01 -12.21
C THR A 515 0.41 20.05 -12.52
N SER A 516 -0.01 19.70 -13.74
CA SER A 516 -1.43 19.59 -14.11
C SER A 516 -1.70 18.68 -15.31
N GLY A 517 -2.92 18.12 -15.38
CA GLY A 517 -3.49 17.40 -16.53
C GLY A 517 -4.24 16.13 -16.11
N GLU A 518 -4.76 15.37 -17.08
CA GLU A 518 -5.50 14.12 -16.85
C GLU A 518 -4.53 12.93 -16.59
N TRP A 519 -3.63 13.08 -15.62
CA TRP A 519 -2.59 12.12 -15.22
C TRP A 519 -2.16 12.41 -13.78
N GLU A 520 -1.61 11.43 -13.06
CA GLU A 520 -1.28 11.58 -11.62
C GLU A 520 0.23 11.51 -11.31
N VAL A 521 0.60 12.21 -10.26
CA VAL A 521 1.87 12.10 -9.53
C VAL A 521 1.75 11.00 -8.48
N LEU A 522 2.82 10.22 -8.32
CA LEU A 522 2.83 9.01 -7.50
C LEU A 522 3.53 9.25 -6.16
N GLY A 523 2.80 8.99 -5.07
CA GLY A 523 3.23 9.27 -3.69
C GLY A 523 3.05 8.11 -2.70
N ARG A 524 2.90 6.87 -3.18
CA ARG A 524 2.72 5.68 -2.32
C ARG A 524 3.69 4.57 -2.73
N HIS A 525 3.85 3.56 -1.86
CA HIS A 525 4.70 2.38 -2.09
C HIS A 525 6.18 2.71 -2.41
N GLY A 526 6.73 3.75 -1.78
CA GLY A 526 8.09 4.25 -2.02
C GLY A 526 8.24 5.20 -3.22
N SER A 527 7.16 5.50 -3.93
CA SER A 527 7.13 6.62 -4.87
C SER A 527 7.06 7.92 -4.08
N ASN A 528 7.99 8.86 -4.29
CA ASN A 528 8.02 10.15 -3.61
C ASN A 528 8.68 11.22 -4.51
N ILE A 529 8.81 12.45 -4.02
CA ILE A 529 9.57 13.53 -4.67
C ILE A 529 11.01 13.60 -4.15
N GLN A 530 11.90 14.17 -4.96
CA GLN A 530 13.18 14.71 -4.51
C GLN A 530 13.24 16.19 -4.90
N VAL A 531 13.52 17.06 -3.94
CA VAL A 531 13.65 18.50 -4.19
C VAL A 531 15.12 18.88 -4.36
N ASP A 532 15.41 19.73 -5.34
CA ASP A 532 16.71 20.37 -5.58
C ASP A 532 16.58 21.85 -5.24
N GLU A 533 16.81 22.17 -3.96
CA GLU A 533 16.66 23.55 -3.46
C GLU A 533 17.71 24.51 -4.02
N VAL A 534 18.80 24.02 -4.60
CA VAL A 534 19.83 24.85 -5.24
C VAL A 534 19.36 25.30 -6.62
N ARG A 535 18.81 24.38 -7.42
CA ARG A 535 18.36 24.65 -8.80
C ARG A 535 16.87 24.96 -8.93
N LYS A 536 16.15 24.93 -7.80
CA LYS A 536 14.70 25.18 -7.69
C LYS A 536 13.84 24.21 -8.51
N LEU A 537 14.26 22.94 -8.54
CA LEU A 537 13.60 21.83 -9.25
C LEU A 537 12.96 20.84 -8.27
N VAL A 538 11.92 20.13 -8.73
CA VAL A 538 11.38 18.94 -8.07
C VAL A 538 11.33 17.78 -9.05
N TYR A 539 11.92 16.65 -8.65
CA TYR A 539 11.86 15.37 -9.36
C TYR A 539 10.73 14.53 -8.79
N PHE A 540 9.97 13.83 -9.63
CA PHE A 540 8.80 13.05 -9.20
C PHE A 540 8.45 11.91 -10.17
N GLU A 541 7.74 10.88 -9.70
CA GLU A 541 7.15 9.86 -10.58
C GLU A 541 5.71 10.18 -10.97
N GLY A 542 5.29 9.78 -12.19
CA GLY A 542 3.92 10.01 -12.66
C GLY A 542 3.51 9.24 -13.92
N THR A 543 2.23 9.37 -14.28
CA THR A 543 1.59 8.67 -15.42
C THR A 543 1.40 9.53 -16.69
N LYS A 544 2.05 10.70 -16.77
CA LYS A 544 1.89 11.70 -17.85
C LYS A 544 2.01 11.15 -19.27
N ASP A 545 2.97 10.27 -19.55
CA ASP A 545 3.15 9.65 -20.87
C ASP A 545 2.20 8.46 -21.14
N SER A 546 1.71 7.79 -20.10
CA SER A 546 0.74 6.68 -20.16
C SER A 546 0.27 6.24 -18.75
N PRO A 547 -1.01 5.86 -18.54
CA PRO A 547 -1.43 5.16 -17.32
C PRO A 547 -0.81 3.77 -17.17
N LEU A 548 -0.17 3.22 -18.22
CA LEU A 548 0.49 1.92 -18.20
C LEU A 548 1.99 1.99 -17.88
N GLU A 549 2.60 3.19 -17.92
CA GLU A 549 4.05 3.40 -17.80
C GLU A 549 4.36 4.45 -16.72
N HIS A 550 4.98 4.03 -15.63
CA HIS A 550 5.50 4.95 -14.62
C HIS A 550 6.81 5.52 -15.14
N HIS A 551 6.97 6.85 -15.12
CA HIS A 551 8.22 7.51 -15.50
C HIS A 551 8.66 8.53 -14.45
N LEU A 552 9.96 8.82 -14.44
CA LEU A 552 10.55 9.92 -13.68
C LEU A 552 10.49 11.21 -14.50
N TYR A 553 10.07 12.30 -13.88
CA TYR A 553 10.04 13.65 -14.48
C TYR A 553 10.75 14.66 -13.56
N VAL A 554 11.00 15.85 -14.10
CA VAL A 554 11.47 17.01 -13.35
C VAL A 554 10.83 18.30 -13.90
N VAL A 555 10.56 19.25 -13.00
CA VAL A 555 9.99 20.57 -13.30
C VAL A 555 10.50 21.60 -12.28
N SER A 556 10.48 22.89 -12.60
CA SER A 556 10.78 23.95 -11.62
C SER A 556 9.58 24.22 -10.71
N TYR A 557 9.82 24.42 -9.42
CA TYR A 557 8.77 24.72 -8.44
C TYR A 557 8.55 26.23 -8.19
N VAL A 558 9.41 27.09 -8.76
CA VAL A 558 9.31 28.56 -8.64
C VAL A 558 8.62 29.16 -9.87
N ASN A 559 8.95 28.68 -11.06
CA ASN A 559 8.22 28.98 -12.29
C ASN A 559 7.84 27.64 -12.96
N PRO A 560 6.69 27.03 -12.60
CA PRO A 560 6.24 25.80 -13.25
C PRO A 560 5.99 26.00 -14.74
N GLY A 561 6.32 24.97 -15.53
CA GLY A 561 6.34 25.05 -16.98
C GLY A 561 6.45 23.67 -17.63
N GLU A 562 7.41 23.50 -18.54
CA GLU A 562 7.62 22.20 -19.18
C GLU A 562 8.07 21.11 -18.20
N VAL A 563 7.41 19.96 -18.28
CA VAL A 563 7.66 18.80 -17.42
C VAL A 563 8.56 17.83 -18.18
N THR A 564 9.85 17.85 -17.87
CA THR A 564 10.87 17.06 -18.58
C THR A 564 10.87 15.61 -18.10
N ARG A 565 10.50 14.66 -18.95
CA ARG A 565 10.65 13.23 -18.65
C ARG A 565 12.12 12.79 -18.73
N LEU A 566 12.58 12.07 -17.70
CA LEU A 566 13.95 11.60 -17.54
C LEU A 566 14.14 10.11 -17.82
N THR A 567 13.08 9.30 -17.92
CA THR A 567 13.17 7.87 -18.30
C THR A 567 12.62 7.59 -19.71
N ASP A 568 13.06 6.48 -20.31
CA ASP A 568 12.74 6.13 -21.70
C ASP A 568 11.41 5.38 -21.81
N ARG A 569 10.64 5.61 -22.88
CA ARG A 569 9.33 4.96 -23.09
C ARG A 569 9.45 3.48 -23.47
N GLY A 570 8.36 2.73 -23.31
CA GLY A 570 8.33 1.29 -23.57
C GLY A 570 8.72 0.43 -22.36
N TYR A 571 8.88 1.06 -21.19
CA TYR A 571 9.15 0.47 -19.89
C TYR A 571 8.39 1.23 -18.80
N SER A 572 7.99 0.53 -17.74
CA SER A 572 7.48 1.13 -16.52
C SER A 572 8.57 1.09 -15.45
N HIS A 573 8.85 2.25 -14.86
CA HIS A 573 9.98 2.51 -13.97
C HIS A 573 9.56 2.54 -12.49
N SER A 574 10.56 2.48 -11.63
CA SER A 574 10.52 2.80 -10.20
C SER A 574 11.93 3.24 -9.80
N CYS A 575 12.08 4.45 -9.29
CA CYS A 575 13.33 5.20 -9.28
C CYS A 575 13.71 5.69 -7.88
N CYS A 576 15.00 5.96 -7.70
CA CYS A 576 15.54 6.63 -6.52
C CYS A 576 16.51 7.71 -7.00
N ILE A 577 16.34 8.95 -6.54
CA ILE A 577 17.18 10.09 -6.93
C ILE A 577 18.25 10.28 -5.85
N SER A 578 19.47 10.63 -6.25
CA SER A 578 20.54 11.04 -5.34
C SER A 578 20.10 12.25 -4.53
N GLN A 579 20.35 12.24 -3.21
CA GLN A 579 20.17 13.41 -2.34
C GLN A 579 20.94 14.65 -2.83
N HIS A 580 21.98 14.46 -3.66
CA HIS A 580 22.78 15.54 -4.28
C HIS A 580 22.23 15.99 -5.66
N CYS A 581 21.10 15.43 -6.11
CA CYS A 581 20.36 15.77 -7.33
C CYS A 581 21.21 15.70 -8.63
N ASP A 582 22.15 14.77 -8.68
CA ASP A 582 23.15 14.60 -9.76
C ASP A 582 23.21 13.18 -10.36
N PHE A 583 22.50 12.23 -9.76
CA PHE A 583 22.29 10.87 -10.26
C PHE A 583 20.86 10.42 -9.94
N PHE A 584 20.36 9.43 -10.68
CA PHE A 584 19.24 8.59 -10.24
C PHE A 584 19.46 7.14 -10.64
N ILE A 585 18.90 6.23 -9.87
CA ILE A 585 18.79 4.81 -10.20
C ILE A 585 17.37 4.53 -10.65
N SER A 586 17.22 3.68 -11.65
CA SER A 586 15.92 3.19 -12.11
C SER A 586 15.89 1.67 -12.13
N LYS A 587 14.90 1.09 -11.44
CA LYS A 587 14.45 -0.29 -11.55
C LYS A 587 13.30 -0.31 -12.57
N TYR A 588 13.49 -0.93 -13.73
CA TYR A 588 12.54 -0.85 -14.84
C TYR A 588 12.30 -2.19 -15.52
N SER A 589 11.10 -2.39 -16.03
CA SER A 589 10.70 -3.60 -16.77
C SER A 589 9.63 -3.28 -17.79
N ASN A 590 9.35 -4.21 -18.70
CA ASN A 590 8.18 -4.17 -19.57
C ASN A 590 7.57 -5.58 -19.69
N GLN A 591 6.44 -5.74 -20.36
CA GLN A 591 5.76 -7.04 -20.46
C GLN A 591 6.69 -8.19 -20.92
N LYS A 592 7.66 -7.90 -21.81
CA LYS A 592 8.55 -8.89 -22.43
C LYS A 592 9.86 -9.13 -21.67
N ASN A 593 10.41 -8.11 -21.02
CA ASN A 593 11.76 -8.14 -20.45
C ASN A 593 11.72 -8.10 -18.92
N PRO A 594 12.34 -9.08 -18.22
CA PRO A 594 12.53 -9.01 -16.77
C PRO A 594 13.25 -7.74 -16.34
N HIS A 595 13.05 -7.37 -15.07
CA HIS A 595 13.51 -6.10 -14.55
C HIS A 595 15.04 -5.94 -14.61
N CYS A 596 15.49 -4.75 -14.96
CA CYS A 596 16.87 -4.29 -14.81
C CYS A 596 16.94 -3.24 -13.69
N VAL A 597 18.14 -2.98 -13.17
CA VAL A 597 18.45 -1.81 -12.34
C VAL A 597 19.67 -1.11 -12.92
N SER A 598 19.51 0.15 -13.32
CA SER A 598 20.57 0.95 -13.96
C SER A 598 20.71 2.34 -13.33
N LEU A 599 21.94 2.81 -13.27
CA LEU A 599 22.36 4.11 -12.77
C LEU A 599 22.49 5.11 -13.94
N TYR A 600 21.87 6.27 -13.78
CA TYR A 600 21.90 7.37 -14.74
C TYR A 600 22.45 8.63 -14.08
N LYS A 601 23.39 9.30 -14.76
CA LYS A 601 23.94 10.59 -14.34
C LYS A 601 23.07 11.72 -14.86
N LEU A 602 22.75 12.70 -14.01
CA LEU A 602 22.03 13.90 -14.37
C LEU A 602 22.99 15.03 -14.72
N SER A 603 22.69 15.78 -15.77
CA SER A 603 23.43 17.00 -16.12
C SER A 603 22.52 18.06 -16.72
N SER A 604 22.90 19.32 -16.57
CA SER A 604 22.24 20.46 -17.21
C SER A 604 23.11 20.97 -18.36
N PRO A 605 22.52 21.47 -19.46
CA PRO A 605 23.22 22.32 -20.43
C PRO A 605 23.91 23.52 -19.76
N GLU A 606 24.97 24.04 -20.37
CA GLU A 606 25.68 25.23 -19.89
C GLU A 606 24.79 26.49 -19.95
N ASP A 607 23.92 26.58 -20.97
CA ASP A 607 23.01 27.71 -21.19
C ASP A 607 21.74 27.69 -20.32
N ASP A 608 21.36 26.54 -19.74
CA ASP A 608 20.14 26.42 -18.90
C ASP A 608 20.29 25.38 -17.77
N PRO A 609 20.49 25.81 -16.52
CA PRO A 609 20.47 24.96 -15.33
C PRO A 609 19.12 24.27 -15.04
N THR A 610 18.02 24.80 -15.58
CA THR A 610 16.64 24.31 -15.39
C THR A 610 16.42 23.02 -16.19
N CYS A 611 16.88 22.99 -17.44
CA CYS A 611 16.89 21.80 -18.26
C CYS A 611 17.75 20.70 -17.63
N LYS A 612 17.25 19.46 -17.72
CA LYS A 612 17.93 18.25 -17.24
C LYS A 612 17.97 17.18 -18.31
N THR A 613 19.15 16.58 -18.45
CA THR A 613 19.44 15.47 -19.34
C THR A 613 19.99 14.30 -18.53
N LYS A 614 19.85 13.08 -19.06
CA LYS A 614 20.44 11.87 -18.49
C LYS A 614 21.51 11.27 -19.40
N GLU A 615 22.57 10.76 -18.79
CA GLU A 615 23.53 9.84 -19.41
C GLU A 615 23.48 8.50 -18.67
N PHE A 616 23.43 7.38 -19.40
CA PHE A 616 23.58 6.05 -18.77
C PHE A 616 25.00 5.92 -18.21
N TRP A 617 25.13 5.54 -16.93
CA TRP A 617 26.42 5.46 -16.26
C TRP A 617 26.88 4.02 -16.05
N ALA A 618 26.01 3.17 -15.50
CA ALA A 618 26.32 1.77 -15.24
C ALA A 618 25.06 0.92 -14.99
N THR A 619 25.17 -0.39 -15.18
CA THR A 619 24.18 -1.37 -14.73
C THR A 619 24.51 -1.84 -13.31
N ILE A 620 23.50 -1.90 -12.45
CA ILE A 620 23.58 -2.47 -11.09
C ILE A 620 23.06 -3.92 -11.13
N LEU A 621 21.91 -4.15 -11.77
CA LEU A 621 21.36 -5.49 -12.00
C LEU A 621 20.97 -5.60 -13.48
N ASP A 622 21.57 -6.55 -14.19
CA ASP A 622 21.19 -6.87 -15.57
C ASP A 622 19.93 -7.76 -15.59
N SER A 623 19.24 -7.81 -16.72
CA SER A 623 18.08 -8.69 -16.90
C SER A 623 18.51 -10.15 -16.90
N ALA A 624 17.67 -11.03 -16.36
CA ALA A 624 17.78 -12.47 -16.60
C ALA A 624 17.55 -12.86 -18.09
N GLY A 625 17.04 -11.92 -18.89
CA GLY A 625 16.66 -12.13 -20.29
C GLY A 625 15.26 -12.76 -20.45
N PRO A 626 14.67 -12.72 -21.65
CA PRO A 626 13.36 -13.34 -21.90
C PRO A 626 13.41 -14.85 -21.65
N LEU A 627 12.55 -15.34 -20.74
CA LEU A 627 12.47 -16.75 -20.37
C LEU A 627 11.79 -17.56 -21.49
N PRO A 628 12.39 -18.65 -22.01
CA PRO A 628 11.82 -19.42 -23.13
C PRO A 628 10.42 -19.99 -22.87
N ASP A 629 10.11 -20.33 -21.62
CA ASP A 629 8.82 -20.91 -21.20
C ASP A 629 7.72 -19.87 -20.96
N TYR A 630 8.03 -18.57 -21.11
CA TYR A 630 7.12 -17.47 -20.77
C TYR A 630 6.68 -16.67 -22.00
N THR A 631 5.43 -16.89 -22.42
CA THR A 631 4.74 -16.01 -23.37
C THR A 631 4.15 -14.82 -22.57
N PRO A 632 4.60 -13.58 -22.82
CA PRO A 632 4.02 -12.41 -22.19
C PRO A 632 2.62 -12.11 -22.77
N PRO A 633 1.70 -11.54 -21.98
CA PRO A 633 0.37 -11.19 -22.46
C PRO A 633 0.43 -9.99 -23.43
N GLU A 634 -0.56 -9.91 -24.30
CA GLU A 634 -0.85 -8.70 -25.07
C GLU A 634 -1.72 -7.76 -24.23
N ILE A 635 -1.32 -6.49 -24.11
CA ILE A 635 -2.20 -5.46 -23.53
C ILE A 635 -3.20 -5.03 -24.59
N PHE A 636 -4.47 -4.95 -24.21
CA PHE A 636 -5.55 -4.41 -25.03
C PHE A 636 -6.29 -3.30 -24.27
N SER A 637 -7.14 -2.57 -24.98
CA SER A 637 -8.07 -1.59 -24.40
C SER A 637 -9.38 -1.58 -25.17
N PHE A 638 -10.45 -1.14 -24.51
CA PHE A 638 -11.77 -0.93 -25.11
C PHE A 638 -12.42 0.31 -24.52
N GLU A 639 -13.26 0.97 -25.33
CA GLU A 639 -14.09 2.08 -24.84
C GLU A 639 -15.34 1.50 -24.19
N SER A 640 -15.44 1.63 -22.87
CA SER A 640 -16.61 1.19 -22.11
C SER A 640 -17.81 2.08 -22.41
N THR A 641 -19.01 1.48 -22.43
CA THR A 641 -20.29 2.22 -22.43
C THR A 641 -20.42 3.21 -21.25
N THR A 642 -19.59 3.05 -20.22
CA THR A 642 -19.49 3.94 -19.06
C THR A 642 -18.76 5.26 -19.35
N GLY A 643 -18.13 5.41 -20.53
CA GLY A 643 -17.41 6.61 -20.95
C GLY A 643 -15.92 6.64 -20.62
N PHE A 644 -15.33 5.52 -20.18
CA PHE A 644 -13.89 5.38 -19.95
C PHE A 644 -13.27 4.33 -20.87
N THR A 645 -12.08 4.62 -21.42
CA THR A 645 -11.16 3.57 -21.87
C THR A 645 -10.79 2.68 -20.68
N LEU A 646 -11.07 1.38 -20.80
CA LEU A 646 -10.63 0.34 -19.87
C LEU A 646 -9.49 -0.47 -20.51
N TYR A 647 -8.59 -0.99 -19.67
CA TYR A 647 -7.39 -1.71 -20.11
C TYR A 647 -7.42 -3.15 -19.64
N GLY A 648 -6.89 -4.06 -20.46
CA GLY A 648 -6.79 -5.48 -20.14
C GLY A 648 -5.49 -6.13 -20.60
N MET A 649 -5.23 -7.33 -20.08
CA MET A 649 -4.18 -8.26 -20.55
C MET A 649 -4.84 -9.54 -21.06
N LEU A 650 -4.41 -9.99 -22.24
CA LEU A 650 -4.82 -11.25 -22.85
C LEU A 650 -3.60 -12.19 -22.98
N TYR A 651 -3.65 -13.32 -22.29
CA TYR A 651 -2.81 -14.48 -22.62
C TYR A 651 -3.59 -15.37 -23.59
N LYS A 652 -3.09 -15.51 -24.81
CA LYS A 652 -3.63 -16.44 -25.81
C LYS A 652 -3.17 -17.87 -25.48
N PRO A 653 -4.01 -18.90 -25.71
CA PRO A 653 -3.59 -20.29 -25.65
C PRO A 653 -2.30 -20.54 -26.45
N HIS A 654 -1.37 -21.32 -25.90
CA HIS A 654 -0.21 -21.79 -26.66
C HIS A 654 -0.66 -22.86 -27.68
N ASP A 655 0.01 -22.95 -28.83
CA ASP A 655 -0.40 -23.78 -29.98
C ASP A 655 -1.89 -23.58 -30.37
N LEU A 656 -2.25 -22.33 -30.69
CA LEU A 656 -3.62 -21.95 -31.02
C LEU A 656 -4.07 -22.52 -32.37
N GLN A 657 -5.09 -23.37 -32.35
CA GLN A 657 -5.58 -24.12 -33.50
C GLN A 657 -6.79 -23.41 -34.14
N PRO A 658 -6.74 -23.06 -35.44
CA PRO A 658 -7.87 -22.43 -36.14
C PRO A 658 -9.16 -23.27 -36.08
N GLY A 659 -10.31 -22.61 -35.97
CA GLY A 659 -11.61 -23.26 -35.90
C GLY A 659 -11.96 -23.87 -34.55
N LYS A 660 -11.17 -23.62 -33.50
CA LYS A 660 -11.43 -24.10 -32.13
C LYS A 660 -11.61 -22.96 -31.13
N LYS A 661 -12.56 -23.15 -30.21
CA LYS A 661 -12.81 -22.26 -29.06
C LYS A 661 -12.32 -22.87 -27.74
N TYR A 662 -11.62 -22.09 -26.94
CA TYR A 662 -10.85 -22.50 -25.78
C TYR A 662 -11.49 -21.99 -24.47
N PRO A 663 -11.44 -22.78 -23.38
CA PRO A 663 -11.98 -22.37 -22.07
C PRO A 663 -11.24 -21.15 -21.55
N THR A 664 -11.96 -20.24 -20.88
CA THR A 664 -11.41 -18.94 -20.45
C THR A 664 -11.32 -18.85 -18.93
N VAL A 665 -10.22 -18.30 -18.42
CA VAL A 665 -10.04 -17.96 -17.01
C VAL A 665 -9.86 -16.45 -16.88
N LEU A 666 -10.83 -15.79 -16.26
CA LEU A 666 -10.72 -14.39 -15.87
C LEU A 666 -10.01 -14.32 -14.51
N PHE A 667 -8.78 -13.78 -14.48
CA PHE A 667 -8.07 -13.51 -13.24
C PHE A 667 -8.30 -12.07 -12.81
N ILE A 668 -8.76 -11.87 -11.56
CA ILE A 668 -9.30 -10.59 -11.09
C ILE A 668 -8.68 -10.13 -9.76
N TYR A 669 -8.55 -8.81 -9.61
CA TYR A 669 -8.49 -8.14 -8.31
C TYR A 669 -9.60 -7.10 -8.21
N GLY A 670 -9.56 -6.07 -9.08
CA GLY A 670 -10.66 -5.12 -9.30
C GLY A 670 -10.99 -4.14 -8.16
N GLY A 671 -10.29 -4.21 -7.03
CA GLY A 671 -10.43 -3.28 -5.89
C GLY A 671 -9.57 -2.00 -6.00
N PRO A 672 -9.69 -1.09 -5.02
CA PRO A 672 -8.97 0.18 -4.94
C PRO A 672 -7.46 0.01 -4.77
N GLN A 673 -6.70 1.10 -4.91
CA GLN A 673 -5.25 1.18 -4.68
C GLN A 673 -4.37 0.29 -5.58
N VAL A 674 -4.94 -0.61 -6.38
CA VAL A 674 -4.23 -1.60 -7.23
C VAL A 674 -4.53 -1.40 -8.71
N GLN A 675 -3.52 -1.62 -9.56
CA GLN A 675 -3.62 -1.70 -11.02
C GLN A 675 -2.87 -2.96 -11.51
N LEU A 676 -3.58 -3.91 -12.12
CA LEU A 676 -2.97 -5.15 -12.63
C LEU A 676 -2.41 -4.99 -14.04
N VAL A 677 -2.99 -4.12 -14.85
CA VAL A 677 -2.71 -3.91 -16.28
C VAL A 677 -1.81 -2.69 -16.45
N ASN A 678 -0.52 -2.95 -16.61
CA ASN A 678 0.51 -1.95 -16.89
C ASN A 678 1.68 -2.62 -17.61
N ASN A 679 2.54 -1.83 -18.25
CA ASN A 679 3.70 -2.31 -19.00
C ASN A 679 4.86 -2.68 -18.05
N ARG A 680 4.67 -3.75 -17.27
CA ARG A 680 5.63 -4.33 -16.32
C ARG A 680 5.75 -5.83 -16.55
N PHE A 681 6.89 -6.43 -16.24
CA PHE A 681 7.09 -7.88 -16.41
C PHE A 681 6.20 -8.68 -15.46
N LYS A 682 5.27 -9.49 -15.99
CA LYS A 682 4.32 -10.27 -15.17
C LYS A 682 4.82 -11.68 -14.84
N GLY A 683 5.83 -12.20 -15.56
CA GLY A 683 6.37 -13.56 -15.46
C GLY A 683 7.10 -13.94 -14.17
N VAL A 684 6.99 -13.14 -13.10
CA VAL A 684 7.35 -13.56 -11.73
C VAL A 684 6.07 -13.78 -10.92
N LYS A 685 5.43 -12.69 -10.45
CA LYS A 685 4.22 -12.78 -9.58
C LYS A 685 3.02 -13.47 -10.24
N TYR A 686 2.89 -13.40 -11.57
CA TYR A 686 1.76 -13.94 -12.32
C TYR A 686 2.17 -15.06 -13.29
N PHE A 687 3.31 -15.73 -13.06
CA PHE A 687 3.81 -16.80 -13.94
C PHE A 687 2.77 -17.91 -14.20
N ARG A 688 1.88 -18.20 -13.25
CA ARG A 688 0.83 -19.22 -13.41
C ARG A 688 -0.29 -18.86 -14.39
N LEU A 689 -0.44 -17.59 -14.77
CA LEU A 689 -1.32 -17.21 -15.88
C LEU A 689 -0.75 -17.70 -17.22
N ASN A 690 0.58 -17.63 -17.39
CA ASN A 690 1.27 -18.28 -18.51
C ASN A 690 1.25 -19.82 -18.41
N THR A 691 1.31 -20.40 -17.20
CA THR A 691 1.10 -21.86 -17.03
C THR A 691 -0.30 -22.29 -17.51
N LEU A 692 -1.35 -21.52 -17.19
CA LEU A 692 -2.70 -21.75 -17.72
C LEU A 692 -2.76 -21.61 -19.25
N ALA A 693 -2.15 -20.57 -19.83
CA ALA A 693 -2.06 -20.40 -21.29
C ALA A 693 -1.35 -21.58 -21.99
N SER A 694 -0.30 -22.13 -21.36
CA SER A 694 0.42 -23.32 -21.86
C SER A 694 -0.38 -24.62 -21.81
N LEU A 695 -1.48 -24.65 -21.04
CA LEU A 695 -2.38 -25.80 -20.92
C LEU A 695 -3.65 -25.66 -21.79
N GLY A 696 -3.74 -24.59 -22.60
CA GLY A 696 -4.88 -24.35 -23.48
C GLY A 696 -6.06 -23.65 -22.79
N TYR A 697 -5.80 -22.75 -21.84
CA TYR A 697 -6.79 -21.77 -21.38
C TYR A 697 -6.51 -20.41 -22.01
N VAL A 698 -7.56 -19.69 -22.40
CA VAL A 698 -7.47 -18.22 -22.55
C VAL A 698 -7.37 -17.63 -21.15
N VAL A 699 -6.47 -16.68 -20.90
CA VAL A 699 -6.45 -15.96 -19.61
C VAL A 699 -6.61 -14.47 -19.84
N VAL A 700 -7.60 -13.89 -19.16
CA VAL A 700 -7.95 -12.46 -19.24
C VAL A 700 -7.74 -11.80 -17.88
N VAL A 701 -7.27 -10.56 -17.90
CA VAL A 701 -7.26 -9.65 -16.74
C VAL A 701 -7.77 -8.30 -17.24
N ILE A 702 -8.67 -7.64 -16.51
CA ILE A 702 -9.16 -6.29 -16.83
C ILE A 702 -9.04 -5.43 -15.57
N ASP A 703 -8.60 -4.18 -15.72
CA ASP A 703 -8.66 -3.16 -14.67
C ASP A 703 -9.95 -2.34 -14.86
N ASN A 704 -10.98 -2.71 -14.09
CA ASN A 704 -12.28 -2.04 -14.03
C ASN A 704 -12.21 -0.66 -13.34
N ARG A 705 -13.27 0.14 -13.48
CA ARG A 705 -13.51 1.35 -12.67
C ARG A 705 -13.42 0.97 -11.18
N GLY A 706 -12.75 1.80 -10.39
CA GLY A 706 -12.34 1.46 -9.03
C GLY A 706 -10.87 1.11 -8.87
N SER A 707 -10.17 0.66 -9.92
CA SER A 707 -8.71 0.47 -9.89
C SER A 707 -7.94 1.80 -9.96
N CYS A 708 -6.67 1.80 -9.52
CA CYS A 708 -5.88 3.03 -9.34
C CYS A 708 -5.13 3.50 -10.61
N HIS A 709 -4.32 4.55 -10.48
CA HIS A 709 -3.52 5.17 -11.56
C HIS A 709 -4.33 5.78 -12.71
N ARG A 710 -5.57 6.20 -12.39
CA ARG A 710 -6.57 6.76 -13.30
C ARG A 710 -7.28 8.01 -12.76
N GLY A 711 -6.81 8.55 -11.62
CA GLY A 711 -7.43 9.69 -10.93
C GLY A 711 -8.67 9.33 -10.10
N LEU A 712 -8.92 10.13 -9.06
CA LEU A 712 -9.92 9.93 -8.02
C LEU A 712 -11.37 9.74 -8.55
N LYS A 713 -11.73 10.31 -9.71
CA LYS A 713 -13.06 10.12 -10.32
C LYS A 713 -13.28 8.70 -10.87
N PHE A 714 -12.21 8.03 -11.28
CA PHE A 714 -12.26 6.66 -11.78
C PHE A 714 -12.20 5.65 -10.63
N GLU A 715 -11.39 5.92 -9.60
CA GLU A 715 -11.37 5.13 -8.35
C GLU A 715 -12.71 5.28 -7.58
N GLY A 716 -13.24 6.50 -7.51
CA GLY A 716 -14.49 6.86 -6.83
C GLY A 716 -15.77 6.24 -7.40
N ALA A 717 -15.72 5.54 -8.54
CA ALA A 717 -16.89 5.00 -9.23
C ALA A 717 -17.71 4.04 -8.35
N PHE A 718 -17.06 3.23 -7.51
CA PHE A 718 -17.71 2.29 -6.58
C PHE A 718 -17.95 2.86 -5.17
N LYS A 719 -17.84 4.18 -4.94
CA LYS A 719 -18.14 4.75 -3.62
C LYS A 719 -19.57 4.40 -3.20
N TYR A 720 -19.72 3.85 -2.00
CA TYR A 720 -20.94 3.26 -1.44
C TYR A 720 -21.47 1.98 -2.15
N LYS A 721 -20.75 1.46 -3.16
CA LYS A 721 -21.25 0.49 -4.15
C LYS A 721 -20.27 -0.65 -4.49
N MET A 722 -19.35 -0.99 -3.61
CA MET A 722 -18.41 -2.10 -3.81
C MET A 722 -19.15 -3.41 -4.15
N GLY A 723 -18.64 -4.12 -5.14
CA GLY A 723 -19.19 -5.34 -5.71
C GLY A 723 -20.39 -5.17 -6.63
N GLN A 724 -20.83 -3.93 -6.95
CA GLN A 724 -22.04 -3.68 -7.75
C GLN A 724 -21.77 -3.19 -9.19
N ILE A 725 -20.54 -2.79 -9.53
CA ILE A 725 -20.23 -2.22 -10.86
C ILE A 725 -19.06 -2.93 -11.57
N GLU A 726 -18.22 -3.62 -10.79
CA GLU A 726 -16.95 -4.17 -11.25
C GLU A 726 -17.16 -5.35 -12.19
N ILE A 727 -18.22 -6.13 -11.97
CA ILE A 727 -18.55 -7.31 -12.79
C ILE A 727 -19.07 -6.90 -14.18
N ASP A 728 -19.76 -5.76 -14.30
CA ASP A 728 -20.22 -5.25 -15.60
C ASP A 728 -19.03 -4.87 -16.50
N ASP A 729 -18.06 -4.12 -15.96
CA ASP A 729 -16.82 -3.76 -16.68
C ASP A 729 -16.02 -5.00 -17.13
N GLN A 730 -15.97 -6.03 -16.27
CA GLN A 730 -15.27 -7.28 -16.54
C GLN A 730 -15.98 -8.12 -17.62
N VAL A 731 -17.32 -8.16 -17.61
CA VAL A 731 -18.12 -8.85 -18.64
C VAL A 731 -18.10 -8.07 -19.96
N GLU A 732 -18.15 -6.74 -19.93
CA GLU A 732 -18.05 -5.88 -21.13
C GLU A 732 -16.71 -6.10 -21.85
N GLY A 733 -15.59 -6.10 -21.12
CA GLY A 733 -14.28 -6.37 -21.69
C GLY A 733 -14.10 -7.81 -22.20
N LEU A 734 -14.72 -8.78 -21.52
CA LEU A 734 -14.73 -10.19 -21.96
C LEU A 734 -15.57 -10.39 -23.24
N GLN A 735 -16.73 -9.73 -23.35
CA GLN A 735 -17.58 -9.75 -24.54
C GLN A 735 -16.93 -8.99 -25.70
N TYR A 736 -16.27 -7.86 -25.43
CA TYR A 736 -15.43 -7.17 -26.41
C TYR A 736 -14.38 -8.13 -26.98
N LEU A 737 -13.58 -8.80 -26.13
CA LEU A 737 -12.59 -9.77 -26.59
C LEU A 737 -13.23 -10.90 -27.43
N ALA A 738 -14.32 -11.50 -26.98
CA ALA A 738 -14.99 -12.58 -27.71
C ALA A 738 -15.56 -12.13 -29.08
N SER A 739 -15.90 -10.85 -29.24
CA SER A 739 -16.29 -10.28 -30.55
C SER A 739 -15.12 -10.13 -31.53
N GLN A 740 -13.89 -10.02 -31.02
CA GLN A 740 -12.66 -9.87 -31.82
C GLN A 740 -11.93 -11.20 -32.03
N TYR A 741 -12.15 -12.18 -31.15
CA TYR A 741 -11.41 -13.43 -31.07
C TYR A 741 -12.37 -14.63 -30.92
N ASP A 742 -12.61 -15.30 -32.05
CA ASP A 742 -13.45 -16.49 -32.19
C ASP A 742 -13.01 -17.68 -31.30
N PHE A 743 -11.72 -17.72 -30.95
CA PHE A 743 -11.17 -18.74 -30.05
C PHE A 743 -11.61 -18.63 -28.58
N ILE A 744 -12.40 -17.62 -28.18
CA ILE A 744 -12.86 -17.44 -26.80
C ILE A 744 -14.18 -18.18 -26.55
N ASP A 745 -14.14 -19.24 -25.73
CA ASP A 745 -15.35 -20.02 -25.42
C ASP A 745 -16.13 -19.43 -24.23
N LEU A 746 -17.09 -18.55 -24.53
CA LEU A 746 -17.99 -17.96 -23.53
C LEU A 746 -18.88 -19.00 -22.80
N ASP A 747 -19.07 -20.22 -23.34
CA ASP A 747 -19.79 -21.29 -22.62
C ASP A 747 -18.96 -21.84 -21.44
N ARG A 748 -17.66 -21.52 -21.38
CA ARG A 748 -16.68 -22.09 -20.44
C ARG A 748 -15.75 -21.02 -19.86
N VAL A 749 -16.34 -19.98 -19.26
CA VAL A 749 -15.62 -18.98 -18.47
C VAL A 749 -15.57 -19.37 -16.99
N GLY A 750 -14.38 -19.39 -16.40
CA GLY A 750 -14.17 -19.40 -14.95
C GLY A 750 -13.59 -18.08 -14.46
N ILE A 751 -13.81 -17.73 -13.20
CA ILE A 751 -13.23 -16.53 -12.56
C ILE A 751 -12.42 -16.92 -11.30
N HIS A 752 -11.28 -16.27 -11.09
CA HIS A 752 -10.44 -16.48 -9.91
C HIS A 752 -9.73 -15.20 -9.45
N GLY A 753 -9.78 -14.93 -8.15
CA GLY A 753 -8.96 -13.93 -7.50
C GLY A 753 -8.72 -14.22 -6.02
N TRP A 754 -7.90 -13.38 -5.39
CA TRP A 754 -7.60 -13.39 -3.96
C TRP A 754 -7.95 -12.05 -3.31
N SER A 755 -8.27 -12.04 -2.00
CA SER A 755 -8.70 -10.86 -1.25
C SER A 755 -9.93 -10.21 -1.92
N TYR A 756 -9.87 -8.93 -2.31
CA TYR A 756 -10.91 -8.28 -3.10
C TYR A 756 -11.23 -9.00 -4.43
N GLY A 757 -10.23 -9.65 -5.06
CA GLY A 757 -10.46 -10.51 -6.22
C GLY A 757 -11.22 -11.80 -5.91
N GLY A 758 -11.07 -12.32 -4.69
CA GLY A 758 -11.88 -13.44 -4.19
C GLY A 758 -13.32 -13.00 -3.95
N TYR A 759 -13.50 -11.82 -3.34
CA TYR A 759 -14.79 -11.16 -3.18
C TYR A 759 -15.51 -10.97 -4.53
N LEU A 760 -14.85 -10.38 -5.54
CA LEU A 760 -15.44 -10.23 -6.87
C LEU A 760 -15.68 -11.57 -7.58
N SER A 761 -14.89 -12.62 -7.31
CA SER A 761 -15.19 -13.97 -7.82
C SER A 761 -16.52 -14.50 -7.27
N LEU A 762 -16.87 -14.19 -6.02
CA LEU A 762 -18.18 -14.52 -5.45
C LEU A 762 -19.31 -13.67 -6.04
N MET A 763 -19.09 -12.36 -6.19
CA MET A 763 -20.07 -11.47 -6.86
C MET A 763 -20.37 -11.92 -8.28
N ALA A 764 -19.34 -12.25 -9.06
CA ALA A 764 -19.47 -12.75 -10.43
C ALA A 764 -20.36 -14.00 -10.54
N LEU A 765 -20.15 -15.00 -9.68
CA LEU A 765 -20.97 -16.22 -9.68
C LEU A 765 -22.40 -15.98 -9.20
N MET A 766 -22.60 -15.05 -8.26
CA MET A 766 -23.91 -14.73 -7.68
C MET A 766 -24.75 -13.83 -8.59
N GLN A 767 -24.14 -12.90 -9.31
CA GLN A 767 -24.81 -11.94 -10.19
C GLN A 767 -24.92 -12.44 -11.63
N ARG A 768 -23.86 -13.06 -12.15
CA ARG A 768 -23.66 -13.41 -13.57
C ARG A 768 -23.36 -14.89 -13.76
N SER A 769 -24.19 -15.74 -13.16
CA SER A 769 -24.14 -17.21 -13.32
C SER A 769 -24.48 -17.69 -14.74
N ASP A 770 -24.93 -16.78 -15.61
CA ASP A 770 -25.06 -16.94 -17.06
C ASP A 770 -23.71 -16.93 -17.79
N ILE A 771 -22.74 -16.13 -17.31
CA ILE A 771 -21.38 -16.04 -17.87
C ILE A 771 -20.43 -17.01 -17.15
N PHE A 772 -20.39 -16.96 -15.82
CA PHE A 772 -19.35 -17.63 -15.04
C PHE A 772 -19.76 -19.05 -14.65
N ARG A 773 -19.18 -20.05 -15.32
CA ARG A 773 -19.37 -21.47 -15.01
C ARG A 773 -18.85 -21.83 -13.63
N VAL A 774 -17.63 -21.40 -13.29
CA VAL A 774 -16.96 -21.66 -12.01
C VAL A 774 -16.36 -20.38 -11.42
N ALA A 775 -16.38 -20.26 -10.09
CA ALA A 775 -15.65 -19.22 -9.37
C ALA A 775 -14.76 -19.82 -8.27
N ILE A 776 -13.55 -19.29 -8.16
CA ILE A 776 -12.53 -19.73 -7.20
C ILE A 776 -12.11 -18.51 -6.37
N ALA A 777 -12.63 -18.41 -5.15
CA ALA A 777 -12.49 -17.22 -4.31
C ALA A 777 -11.48 -17.47 -3.17
N GLY A 778 -10.33 -16.80 -3.24
CA GLY A 778 -9.30 -16.83 -2.19
C GLY A 778 -9.41 -15.69 -1.20
N ALA A 779 -9.37 -16.01 0.10
CA ALA A 779 -9.54 -15.08 1.23
C ALA A 779 -10.58 -13.98 0.98
N PRO A 780 -11.84 -14.31 0.63
CA PRO A 780 -12.83 -13.32 0.24
C PRO A 780 -13.41 -12.60 1.46
N VAL A 781 -13.51 -11.26 1.39
CA VAL A 781 -14.48 -10.53 2.22
C VAL A 781 -15.88 -10.99 1.81
N THR A 782 -16.70 -11.46 2.75
CA THR A 782 -18.06 -11.96 2.47
C THR A 782 -19.17 -11.11 3.09
N LEU A 783 -18.81 -10.22 4.00
CA LEU A 783 -19.71 -9.48 4.88
C LEU A 783 -19.01 -8.22 5.40
N TRP A 784 -19.32 -7.05 4.85
CA TRP A 784 -18.52 -5.84 5.10
C TRP A 784 -18.48 -5.38 6.56
N ILE A 785 -19.50 -5.69 7.38
CA ILE A 785 -19.52 -5.36 8.82
C ILE A 785 -18.52 -6.17 9.68
N PHE A 786 -17.75 -7.08 9.10
CA PHE A 786 -16.63 -7.77 9.76
C PHE A 786 -15.26 -7.16 9.41
N TYR A 787 -15.18 -6.31 8.38
CA TYR A 787 -13.93 -5.68 7.96
C TYR A 787 -13.74 -4.33 8.69
N ASP A 788 -12.54 -3.75 8.63
CA ASP A 788 -12.12 -2.67 9.54
C ASP A 788 -12.71 -1.28 9.22
N THR A 789 -12.59 -0.34 10.15
CA THR A 789 -12.98 1.07 10.02
C THR A 789 -12.23 1.81 8.90
N GLY A 790 -10.91 1.67 8.83
CA GLY A 790 -10.01 2.39 7.93
C GLY A 790 -10.27 2.09 6.45
N TYR A 791 -10.40 0.82 6.09
CA TYR A 791 -10.78 0.43 4.74
C TYR A 791 -12.26 0.75 4.47
N THR A 792 -13.16 0.26 5.33
CA THR A 792 -14.56 0.13 4.94
C THR A 792 -15.29 1.47 5.01
N GLU A 793 -15.02 2.32 6.00
CA GLU A 793 -15.69 3.63 6.08
C GLU A 793 -15.22 4.59 4.98
N ARG A 794 -13.98 4.47 4.50
CA ARG A 794 -13.42 5.24 3.37
C ARG A 794 -14.20 5.01 2.07
N TYR A 795 -14.47 3.75 1.71
CA TYR A 795 -15.09 3.41 0.43
C TYR A 795 -16.61 3.19 0.51
N MET A 796 -17.11 2.66 1.63
CA MET A 796 -18.51 2.27 1.82
C MET A 796 -19.26 3.12 2.85
N GLY A 797 -18.59 4.06 3.54
CA GLY A 797 -19.16 4.85 4.63
C GLY A 797 -19.39 4.04 5.90
N HIS A 798 -19.82 4.71 6.96
CA HIS A 798 -20.33 4.05 8.17
C HIS A 798 -21.64 3.28 7.85
N PRO A 799 -21.90 2.10 8.46
CA PRO A 799 -23.00 1.20 8.05
C PRO A 799 -24.39 1.85 7.96
N ASP A 800 -24.80 2.61 8.98
CA ASP A 800 -26.14 3.23 9.08
C ASP A 800 -26.45 4.22 7.94
N GLN A 801 -25.42 4.79 7.32
CA GLN A 801 -25.52 5.76 6.23
C GLN A 801 -25.59 5.06 4.86
N ASN A 802 -25.34 3.75 4.80
CA ASN A 802 -25.27 2.98 3.55
C ASN A 802 -25.78 1.52 3.73
N GLU A 803 -26.84 1.30 4.51
CA GLU A 803 -27.40 -0.04 4.79
C GLU A 803 -27.56 -0.90 3.53
N GLN A 804 -28.08 -0.30 2.44
CA GLN A 804 -28.30 -0.98 1.17
C GLN A 804 -26.98 -1.36 0.47
N GLY A 805 -25.97 -0.48 0.48
CA GLY A 805 -24.66 -0.78 -0.08
C GLY A 805 -23.94 -1.88 0.69
N TYR A 806 -24.02 -1.86 2.03
CA TYR A 806 -23.51 -2.92 2.90
C TYR A 806 -24.21 -4.27 2.65
N TYR A 807 -25.54 -4.29 2.52
CA TYR A 807 -26.30 -5.50 2.20
C TYR A 807 -25.96 -6.05 0.81
N LEU A 808 -26.10 -5.22 -0.25
CA LEU A 808 -25.83 -5.61 -1.63
C LEU A 808 -24.37 -6.02 -1.84
N GLY A 809 -23.45 -5.39 -1.10
CA GLY A 809 -22.03 -5.71 -1.08
C GLY A 809 -21.67 -6.97 -0.28
N SER A 810 -22.58 -7.58 0.49
CA SER A 810 -22.27 -8.70 1.40
C SER A 810 -22.85 -10.03 0.92
N VAL A 811 -22.08 -10.79 0.13
CA VAL A 811 -22.50 -12.08 -0.44
C VAL A 811 -23.01 -13.12 0.58
N ALA A 812 -22.56 -13.06 1.84
CA ALA A 812 -23.07 -13.93 2.91
C ALA A 812 -24.57 -13.67 3.21
N MET A 813 -25.05 -12.43 3.03
CA MET A 813 -26.45 -12.04 3.22
C MET A 813 -27.34 -12.32 2.00
N GLN A 814 -26.79 -12.97 0.97
CA GLN A 814 -27.43 -13.25 -0.32
C GLN A 814 -27.19 -14.69 -0.79
N ALA A 815 -26.93 -15.61 0.14
CA ALA A 815 -26.55 -17.00 -0.14
C ALA A 815 -27.58 -17.76 -1.02
N GLU A 816 -28.84 -17.36 -1.01
CA GLU A 816 -29.90 -17.92 -1.85
C GLU A 816 -29.67 -17.74 -3.37
N LYS A 817 -28.90 -16.70 -3.76
CA LYS A 817 -28.61 -16.34 -5.16
C LYS A 817 -27.46 -17.15 -5.77
N PHE A 818 -26.68 -17.87 -4.98
CA PHE A 818 -25.63 -18.75 -5.51
C PHE A 818 -26.23 -19.91 -6.32
N PRO A 819 -25.51 -20.49 -7.30
CA PRO A 819 -25.96 -21.66 -8.03
C PRO A 819 -26.34 -22.83 -7.10
N SER A 820 -27.33 -23.62 -7.51
CA SER A 820 -27.71 -24.85 -6.78
C SER A 820 -26.92 -26.07 -7.27
N GLU A 821 -26.15 -25.93 -8.36
CA GLU A 821 -25.34 -26.97 -8.98
C GLU A 821 -23.92 -27.05 -8.36
N PRO A 822 -23.42 -28.24 -7.98
CA PRO A 822 -22.09 -28.42 -7.42
C PRO A 822 -20.98 -28.23 -8.47
N ASN A 823 -19.72 -28.16 -8.02
CA ASN A 823 -18.53 -27.92 -8.85
C ASN A 823 -18.45 -26.50 -9.48
N ARG A 824 -19.31 -25.56 -9.03
CA ARG A 824 -19.31 -24.16 -9.50
C ARG A 824 -18.65 -23.16 -8.55
N LEU A 825 -18.46 -23.50 -7.27
CA LEU A 825 -17.94 -22.62 -6.23
C LEU A 825 -16.84 -23.31 -5.44
N LEU A 826 -15.62 -22.77 -5.47
CA LEU A 826 -14.50 -23.17 -4.62
C LEU A 826 -14.05 -21.99 -3.74
N LEU A 827 -14.08 -22.20 -2.43
CA LEU A 827 -13.54 -21.28 -1.43
C LEU A 827 -12.13 -21.71 -1.01
N LEU A 828 -11.20 -20.75 -0.94
CA LEU A 828 -9.82 -20.93 -0.47
C LEU A 828 -9.55 -19.92 0.65
N HIS A 829 -8.93 -20.32 1.77
CA HIS A 829 -8.62 -19.39 2.86
C HIS A 829 -7.43 -19.83 3.73
N GLY A 830 -6.60 -18.89 4.18
CA GLY A 830 -5.72 -19.09 5.33
C GLY A 830 -6.53 -19.26 6.62
N PHE A 831 -6.07 -20.10 7.55
CA PHE A 831 -6.79 -20.31 8.82
C PHE A 831 -6.36 -19.35 9.94
N LEU A 832 -5.18 -18.74 9.78
CA LEU A 832 -4.54 -17.85 10.74
C LEU A 832 -4.66 -16.36 10.31
N ASP A 833 -5.54 -16.09 9.35
CA ASP A 833 -5.82 -14.77 8.77
C ASP A 833 -6.46 -13.86 9.83
N GLU A 834 -5.74 -12.78 10.14
CA GLU A 834 -6.14 -11.70 11.05
C GLU A 834 -6.67 -10.45 10.32
N ASN A 835 -6.56 -10.40 8.99
CA ASN A 835 -7.06 -9.29 8.20
C ASN A 835 -8.45 -9.63 7.65
N VAL A 836 -8.53 -10.46 6.61
CA VAL A 836 -9.81 -11.04 6.19
C VAL A 836 -10.06 -12.26 7.06
N HIS A 837 -10.51 -12.02 8.29
CA HIS A 837 -10.65 -13.08 9.28
C HIS A 837 -11.47 -14.27 8.74
N PHE A 838 -10.99 -15.50 8.95
CA PHE A 838 -11.60 -16.76 8.45
C PHE A 838 -13.10 -16.89 8.76
N ALA A 839 -13.60 -16.16 9.77
CA ALA A 839 -15.02 -15.90 10.01
C ALA A 839 -15.83 -15.55 8.75
N HIS A 840 -15.25 -14.82 7.78
CA HIS A 840 -15.87 -14.52 6.49
C HIS A 840 -16.24 -15.79 5.70
N THR A 841 -15.34 -16.77 5.62
CA THR A 841 -15.66 -18.05 4.97
C THR A 841 -16.64 -18.85 5.83
N SER A 842 -16.42 -18.96 7.14
CA SER A 842 -17.30 -19.80 7.98
C SER A 842 -18.74 -19.28 8.07
N ILE A 843 -18.96 -17.96 8.05
CA ILE A 843 -20.31 -17.37 8.03
C ILE A 843 -21.00 -17.56 6.68
N LEU A 844 -20.27 -17.41 5.56
CA LEU A 844 -20.80 -17.71 4.22
C LEU A 844 -21.21 -19.18 4.12
N LEU A 845 -20.38 -20.11 4.62
CA LEU A 845 -20.71 -21.54 4.67
C LEU A 845 -21.97 -21.81 5.51
N SER A 846 -22.14 -21.13 6.65
CA SER A 846 -23.37 -21.22 7.47
C SER A 846 -24.62 -20.83 6.68
N PHE A 847 -24.55 -19.76 5.88
CA PHE A 847 -25.70 -19.32 5.06
C PHE A 847 -25.91 -20.18 3.81
N LEU A 848 -24.86 -20.63 3.13
CA LEU A 848 -24.96 -21.59 2.01
C LEU A 848 -25.61 -22.91 2.46
N VAL A 849 -25.22 -23.45 3.61
CA VAL A 849 -25.85 -24.66 4.19
C VAL A 849 -27.33 -24.43 4.51
N ARG A 850 -27.70 -23.26 5.07
CA ARG A 850 -29.11 -22.91 5.34
C ARG A 850 -29.93 -22.74 4.05
N ALA A 851 -29.31 -22.23 2.99
CA ALA A 851 -29.93 -22.06 1.67
C ALA A 851 -29.89 -23.34 0.80
N GLY A 852 -29.34 -24.45 1.29
CA GLY A 852 -29.24 -25.71 0.56
C GLY A 852 -28.27 -25.68 -0.63
N LYS A 853 -27.26 -24.80 -0.59
CA LYS A 853 -26.32 -24.56 -1.70
C LYS A 853 -25.02 -25.37 -1.56
N PRO A 854 -24.51 -25.96 -2.65
CA PRO A 854 -23.26 -26.69 -2.64
C PRO A 854 -22.05 -25.74 -2.66
N TYR A 855 -20.91 -26.23 -2.16
CA TYR A 855 -19.62 -25.55 -2.21
C TYR A 855 -18.48 -26.57 -2.13
N ASP A 856 -17.33 -26.21 -2.68
CA ASP A 856 -16.03 -26.84 -2.41
C ASP A 856 -15.20 -25.90 -1.52
N LEU A 857 -14.35 -26.46 -0.65
CA LEU A 857 -13.52 -25.68 0.29
C LEU A 857 -12.11 -26.28 0.38
N GLN A 858 -11.09 -25.41 0.41
CA GLN A 858 -9.76 -25.74 0.91
C GLN A 858 -9.31 -24.72 1.95
N ILE A 859 -8.69 -25.21 3.02
CA ILE A 859 -8.12 -24.41 4.11
C ILE A 859 -6.60 -24.58 4.07
N TYR A 860 -5.85 -23.51 4.31
CA TYR A 860 -4.39 -23.53 4.47
C TYR A 860 -4.07 -23.27 5.95
N PRO A 861 -3.86 -24.32 6.78
CA PRO A 861 -3.85 -24.18 8.24
C PRO A 861 -2.67 -23.39 8.83
N GLN A 862 -1.61 -23.20 8.04
CA GLN A 862 -0.38 -22.50 8.42
C GLN A 862 -0.30 -21.07 7.84
N GLU A 863 -1.33 -20.63 7.10
CA GLU A 863 -1.29 -19.39 6.32
C GLU A 863 -2.25 -18.33 6.87
N ARG A 864 -1.89 -17.08 6.61
CA ARG A 864 -2.60 -15.87 7.05
C ARG A 864 -3.28 -15.21 5.84
N HIS A 865 -3.28 -13.88 5.73
CA HIS A 865 -3.70 -13.21 4.48
C HIS A 865 -2.69 -13.37 3.33
N SER A 866 -1.50 -13.89 3.61
CA SER A 866 -0.50 -14.29 2.63
C SER A 866 -0.18 -15.79 2.70
N ILE A 867 0.29 -16.35 1.58
CA ILE A 867 0.86 -17.71 1.52
C ILE A 867 2.38 -17.59 1.59
N ARG A 868 2.97 -18.11 2.68
CA ARG A 868 4.40 -18.04 3.00
C ARG A 868 5.07 -19.42 3.01
N VAL A 869 4.40 -20.47 3.47
CA VAL A 869 4.99 -21.82 3.43
C VAL A 869 4.98 -22.31 1.96
N PRO A 870 6.13 -22.67 1.37
CA PRO A 870 6.20 -23.06 -0.04
C PRO A 870 5.22 -24.18 -0.40
N GLU A 871 5.10 -25.19 0.47
CA GLU A 871 4.22 -26.35 0.34
C GLU A 871 2.74 -25.97 0.20
N SER A 872 2.27 -24.95 0.93
CA SER A 872 0.91 -24.40 0.80
C SER A 872 0.69 -23.80 -0.58
N GLY A 873 1.68 -23.05 -1.09
CA GLY A 873 1.69 -22.50 -2.44
C GLY A 873 1.71 -23.59 -3.52
N GLU A 874 2.52 -24.64 -3.33
CA GLU A 874 2.54 -25.79 -4.24
C GLU A 874 1.20 -26.53 -4.28
N HIS A 875 0.53 -26.66 -3.12
CA HIS A 875 -0.79 -27.29 -3.01
C HIS A 875 -1.89 -26.42 -3.63
N TYR A 876 -1.85 -25.10 -3.42
CA TYR A 876 -2.76 -24.13 -4.03
C TYR A 876 -2.70 -24.18 -5.56
N GLU A 877 -1.50 -24.03 -6.16
CA GLU A 877 -1.34 -24.06 -7.62
C GLU A 877 -1.83 -25.39 -8.22
N LEU A 878 -1.54 -26.51 -7.53
CA LEU A 878 -1.95 -27.85 -7.94
C LEU A 878 -3.47 -28.06 -7.87
N HIS A 879 -4.10 -27.64 -6.77
CA HIS A 879 -5.55 -27.74 -6.61
C HIS A 879 -6.29 -26.84 -7.61
N LEU A 880 -5.80 -25.61 -7.83
CA LEU A 880 -6.33 -24.67 -8.81
C LEU A 880 -6.34 -25.26 -10.23
N LEU A 881 -5.20 -25.78 -10.71
CA LEU A 881 -5.14 -26.42 -12.03
C LEU A 881 -6.05 -27.64 -12.12
N HIS A 882 -6.08 -28.49 -11.09
CA HIS A 882 -6.92 -29.69 -11.10
C HIS A 882 -8.42 -29.36 -11.09
N TYR A 883 -8.85 -28.35 -10.33
CA TYR A 883 -10.24 -27.90 -10.30
C TYR A 883 -10.67 -27.32 -11.66
N LEU A 884 -9.84 -26.45 -12.26
CA LEU A 884 -10.08 -25.90 -13.60
C LEU A 884 -10.07 -26.99 -14.68
N GLN A 885 -9.25 -28.04 -14.55
CA GLN A 885 -9.23 -29.18 -15.47
C GLN A 885 -10.56 -29.95 -15.37
N GLU A 886 -10.93 -30.38 -14.17
CA GLU A 886 -12.05 -31.31 -13.96
C GLU A 886 -13.44 -30.64 -14.03
N ASN A 887 -13.54 -29.32 -13.84
CA ASN A 887 -14.82 -28.60 -13.74
C ASN A 887 -15.01 -27.50 -14.81
N LEU A 888 -14.01 -27.21 -15.65
CA LEU A 888 -14.12 -26.21 -16.73
C LEU A 888 -13.53 -26.68 -18.08
N GLY A 889 -12.24 -27.03 -18.09
CA GLY A 889 -11.47 -27.10 -19.34
C GLY A 889 -11.50 -28.45 -20.07
N SER A 890 -11.57 -29.57 -19.36
CA SER A 890 -11.40 -30.90 -19.97
C SER A 890 -12.71 -31.49 -20.51
N ARG A 891 -12.60 -32.55 -21.32
CA ARG A 891 -13.79 -33.22 -21.91
C ARG A 891 -14.72 -33.83 -20.86
N ILE A 892 -14.22 -34.20 -19.67
CA ILE A 892 -15.08 -34.70 -18.59
C ILE A 892 -15.84 -33.57 -17.89
N ALA A 893 -15.33 -32.33 -17.90
CA ALA A 893 -16.04 -31.18 -17.34
C ALA A 893 -17.36 -30.92 -18.08
N ALA A 894 -17.34 -30.96 -19.42
CA ALA A 894 -18.55 -30.84 -20.24
C ALA A 894 -19.55 -31.97 -19.99
N LEU A 895 -19.06 -33.20 -19.76
CA LEU A 895 -19.89 -34.37 -19.44
C LEU A 895 -20.50 -34.37 -18.03
N LYS A 896 -20.13 -33.42 -17.14
CA LYS A 896 -20.75 -33.23 -15.81
C LYS A 896 -21.99 -32.32 -15.84
N VAL A 897 -22.27 -31.69 -16.97
CA VAL A 897 -23.38 -30.71 -17.14
C VAL A 897 -24.56 -31.32 -17.92
N ILE A 898 -24.44 -32.60 -18.31
CA ILE A 898 -25.42 -33.42 -19.02
C ILE A 898 -25.96 -34.47 -18.04
#